data_AF-A0A182UZY5-F1
#
_entry.id   AF-A0A182UZY5-F1
#
_cell.length_a   1.000
_cell.length_b   1.000
_cell.length_c   1.000
_cell.angle_alpha   90.00
_cell.angle_beta   90.00
_cell.angle_gamma   90.00
#
_symmetry.space_group_name_H-M   'P 1'
#
loop_
_entity.id
_entity.type
_entity.pdbx_description
1 polymer ?
#
loop_
_entity_poly.entity_id
_entity_poly.type
_entity_poly.pdbx_seq_one_letter_code
_entity_poly.pdbx_strand_id
1 'polypeptide(L)'
;MASSRRRTAAMQSIGSTAVLLLQLLMATTAQSKLLVNGTDCIVRDPLYNVTFDFNALSSDLNHHVTSEESGERFFFNVCDDERQPVNRTEPRAYLMRAGRKITLGYEPHLQLNDGRFQFSFTGEPCGNGSHYTLDIILLCSYERTPEDLRVIPHTPDQCRYFIFWDTPLACQPLPTGLANNRCTVRDGTDRHAFNLLPLAGANHEIPLPDGSRFVLSVCKPVRYGHLTMCPPGTGVCRVNGTEYRDYGQAVADPKVDASTGRLVMEMRSKSATGCPNSLIVFECGREDGLETVPVYRGLKGNCTHEFLWRTPLACRDTRPCSVTNPITGTQYDLSLLANRTYTLISRDNRTYELGVCHIPAASRCPLDAGACEVSAKQSVGLGAIASELQYETTGAPYLLYRSGAVCDATSGRRWETRLEFICETDPVEGGRTGAVVPPTVVENGDCQLVVHFETVLVCEPALMACGAYNESTIDQYVDLTPLIDSTRNYEARGGEAHGRRYFLNVCRPLVPQYGLSCRGGAAACEATFDGVTARNETTLGFPDVSLVVAGDTVLMKYLRGDPCPQDPVTNLSTTVEFRCQPTAGRGTPVLLEIEHGCHYRFDWATAVICPPERAVPFEQSNCSVHNAATGSWIRLDGVLEDLSPCDKRPTPSVDYRAGALNLHYTVPDAVNCSHTNGVKTFNVTVVCAPDSSLDRAAVST
;
A
#
# COMPACT_ATOMS: atom_id res chain seq x y z
N MET A 1 54.23 88.35 20.27
CA MET A 1 53.74 88.48 21.66
C MET A 1 52.32 87.94 21.73
N ALA A 2 52.05 87.07 22.71
CA ALA A 2 50.73 86.53 23.05
C ALA A 2 49.76 87.67 23.47
N SER A 3 48.43 87.56 23.50
CA SER A 3 47.57 86.45 23.94
C SER A 3 46.07 86.76 23.70
N SER A 4 45.22 85.74 23.94
CA SER A 4 43.88 85.85 24.56
C SER A 4 42.59 85.94 23.70
N ARG A 5 42.04 84.74 23.42
CA ARG A 5 40.68 84.22 23.78
C ARG A 5 39.44 85.13 23.75
N ARG A 6 38.52 84.79 22.83
CA ARG A 6 37.11 84.33 22.99
C ARG A 6 36.20 84.93 21.89
N ARG A 7 35.52 84.08 21.09
CA ARG A 7 34.10 84.24 20.66
C ARG A 7 33.64 83.18 19.65
N THR A 8 32.45 82.62 19.94
CA THR A 8 31.28 82.30 19.09
C THR A 8 31.39 81.71 17.67
N ALA A 9 30.47 80.76 17.44
CA ALA A 9 29.67 80.51 16.24
C ALA A 9 30.25 79.67 15.08
N ALA A 10 29.33 78.89 14.52
CA ALA A 10 29.46 77.93 13.43
C ALA A 10 29.89 78.56 12.09
N MET A 11 30.66 77.83 11.27
CA MET A 11 30.27 77.41 9.92
C MET A 11 31.40 76.61 9.22
N GLN A 12 31.00 75.48 8.66
CA GLN A 12 31.40 74.94 7.35
C GLN A 12 32.87 74.63 7.00
N SER A 13 33.04 73.34 6.66
CA SER A 13 33.59 72.85 5.39
C SER A 13 35.09 72.51 5.27
N ILE A 14 35.30 71.19 5.11
CA ILE A 14 36.05 70.49 4.04
C ILE A 14 37.58 70.61 4.06
N GLY A 15 38.24 69.45 4.15
CA GLY A 15 39.62 69.30 3.68
C GLY A 15 40.41 68.19 4.34
N SER A 16 40.16 66.96 3.91
CA SER A 16 41.06 65.79 3.86
C SER A 16 42.43 65.86 4.56
N THR A 17 42.71 64.91 5.45
CA THR A 17 43.67 63.80 5.29
C THR A 17 44.03 63.17 6.64
N ALA A 18 43.99 61.83 6.68
CA ALA A 18 44.69 60.84 7.53
C ALA A 18 45.03 61.24 9.00
N VAL A 19 44.68 60.46 10.03
CA VAL A 19 45.40 59.24 10.44
C VAL A 19 44.70 58.62 11.67
N LEU A 20 44.56 57.30 11.65
CA LEU A 20 44.33 56.32 12.74
C LEU A 20 43.18 56.52 13.75
N LEU A 21 42.18 55.63 13.68
CA LEU A 21 41.72 54.89 14.85
C LEU A 21 41.37 53.46 14.49
N LEU A 22 42.01 52.54 15.21
CA LEU A 22 41.76 51.10 15.28
C LEU A 22 40.26 50.86 15.51
N GLN A 23 39.54 50.28 14.55
CA GLN A 23 38.26 49.62 14.81
C GLN A 23 38.29 48.21 14.24
N LEU A 24 37.94 47.29 15.13
CA LEU A 24 37.89 45.84 14.97
C LEU A 24 37.16 45.46 13.67
N LEU A 25 37.76 44.54 12.92
CA LEU A 25 37.03 43.68 11.99
C LEU A 25 36.03 42.84 12.78
N MET A 26 34.79 43.30 12.87
CA MET A 26 33.64 42.42 12.99
C MET A 26 33.38 41.83 11.61
N ALA A 27 34.07 40.74 11.29
CA ALA A 27 33.60 39.84 10.24
C ALA A 27 32.36 39.14 10.79
N THR A 28 31.18 39.63 10.45
CA THR A 28 29.94 38.87 10.59
C THR A 28 30.05 37.70 9.62
N THR A 29 30.33 36.50 10.15
CA THR A 29 30.29 35.26 9.39
C THR A 29 28.84 34.98 9.00
N ALA A 30 28.42 35.46 7.83
CA ALA A 30 27.25 34.91 7.15
C ALA A 30 27.59 33.46 6.80
N GLN A 31 26.99 32.50 7.53
CA GLN A 31 27.16 31.07 7.25
C GLN A 31 26.68 30.76 5.83
N SER A 32 27.55 30.15 5.02
CA SER A 32 27.27 29.87 3.61
C SER A 32 26.29 28.70 3.47
N LYS A 33 25.14 28.97 2.84
CA LYS A 33 24.14 27.99 2.39
C LYS A 33 24.76 27.00 1.40
N LEU A 34 24.57 25.70 1.57
CA LEU A 34 25.05 24.69 0.62
C LEU A 34 24.06 24.57 -0.54
N LEU A 35 24.49 24.98 -1.74
CA LEU A 35 23.70 24.87 -2.97
C LEU A 35 24.57 24.28 -4.09
N VAL A 36 24.16 23.13 -4.63
CA VAL A 36 24.84 22.44 -5.73
C VAL A 36 23.83 22.17 -6.83
N ASN A 37 24.14 22.56 -8.07
CA ASN A 37 23.32 22.22 -9.23
C ASN A 37 23.71 20.81 -9.73
N GLY A 38 22.72 20.00 -10.03
CA GLY A 38 22.90 18.71 -10.70
C GLY A 38 22.97 18.87 -12.21
N THR A 39 23.51 17.85 -12.88
CA THR A 39 23.60 17.74 -14.34
C THR A 39 23.29 16.31 -14.74
N ASP A 40 22.53 16.10 -15.82
CA ASP A 40 22.17 14.75 -16.32
C ASP A 40 21.54 13.86 -15.24
N CYS A 41 20.64 14.42 -14.43
CA CYS A 41 20.01 13.76 -13.28
C CYS A 41 20.96 13.24 -12.20
N ILE A 42 22.20 13.71 -12.19
CA ILE A 42 23.22 13.33 -11.21
C ILE A 42 23.61 14.56 -10.39
N VAL A 43 23.74 14.37 -9.08
CA VAL A 43 24.28 15.39 -8.17
C VAL A 43 25.26 14.75 -7.18
N ARG A 44 26.34 15.48 -6.89
CA ARG A 44 27.39 15.02 -5.97
C ARG A 44 27.36 15.86 -4.69
N ASP A 45 27.16 15.21 -3.56
CA ASP A 45 27.27 15.84 -2.25
C ASP A 45 28.74 16.15 -1.92
N PRO A 46 29.10 17.42 -1.69
CA PRO A 46 30.47 17.81 -1.37
C PRO A 46 30.89 17.50 0.07
N LEU A 47 29.96 17.20 0.99
CA LEU A 47 30.29 16.90 2.39
C LEU A 47 30.91 15.52 2.55
N TYR A 48 30.29 14.50 1.96
CA TYR A 48 30.73 13.10 2.08
C TYR A 48 31.19 12.48 0.77
N ASN A 49 31.21 13.28 -0.32
CA ASN A 49 31.64 12.84 -1.64
C ASN A 49 30.77 11.71 -2.22
N VAL A 50 29.48 11.68 -1.84
CA VAL A 50 28.48 10.70 -2.29
C VAL A 50 27.82 11.21 -3.57
N THR A 51 27.66 10.33 -4.55
CA THR A 51 26.95 10.64 -5.80
C THR A 51 25.55 10.05 -5.75
N PHE A 52 24.56 10.90 -6.06
CA PHE A 52 23.16 10.52 -6.20
C PHE A 52 22.82 10.54 -7.69
N ASP A 53 22.32 9.41 -8.19
CA ASP A 53 21.94 9.20 -9.59
C ASP A 53 20.43 8.95 -9.65
N PHE A 54 19.71 9.87 -10.28
CA PHE A 54 18.25 9.83 -10.38
C PHE A 54 17.76 9.37 -11.75
N ASN A 55 18.62 8.87 -12.65
CA ASN A 55 18.19 8.47 -14.00
C ASN A 55 17.10 7.38 -13.97
N ALA A 56 17.11 6.52 -12.95
CA ALA A 56 16.06 5.50 -12.75
C ALA A 56 14.67 6.08 -12.41
N LEU A 57 14.54 7.40 -12.17
CA LEU A 57 13.26 8.10 -12.04
C LEU A 57 12.64 8.47 -13.40
N SER A 58 13.26 8.13 -14.53
CA SER A 58 12.64 8.34 -15.83
C SER A 58 11.42 7.43 -16.02
N SER A 59 10.38 7.94 -16.68
CA SER A 59 9.16 7.18 -17.02
C SER A 59 8.72 7.48 -18.45
N ASP A 60 8.50 6.43 -19.25
CA ASP A 60 7.98 6.52 -20.62
C ASP A 60 6.55 7.08 -20.67
N LEU A 61 5.80 6.95 -19.58
CA LEU A 61 4.39 7.35 -19.47
C LEU A 61 4.18 8.66 -18.70
N ASN A 62 5.27 9.30 -18.27
CA ASN A 62 5.29 10.29 -17.18
C ASN A 62 4.85 9.71 -15.83
N HIS A 63 5.25 10.39 -14.77
CA HIS A 63 4.66 10.23 -13.45
C HIS A 63 3.44 11.11 -13.33
N HIS A 64 2.48 10.70 -12.51
CA HIS A 64 1.29 11.49 -12.26
C HIS A 64 0.84 11.40 -10.81
N VAL A 65 0.18 12.46 -10.34
CA VAL A 65 -0.37 12.53 -8.98
C VAL A 65 -1.57 13.47 -8.95
N THR A 66 -2.58 13.12 -8.16
CA THR A 66 -3.77 13.96 -7.95
C THR A 66 -3.67 14.67 -6.61
N SER A 67 -3.91 15.98 -6.61
CA SER A 67 -4.00 16.79 -5.39
C SER A 67 -5.27 16.42 -4.61
N GLU A 68 -5.12 16.03 -3.34
CA GLU A 68 -6.27 15.72 -2.47
C GLU A 68 -7.13 16.96 -2.17
N GLU A 69 -6.51 18.14 -2.12
CA GLU A 69 -7.19 19.39 -1.76
C GLU A 69 -7.96 19.99 -2.94
N SER A 70 -7.38 19.95 -4.15
CA SER A 70 -7.96 20.60 -5.34
C SER A 70 -8.55 19.63 -6.36
N GLY A 71 -8.27 18.33 -6.27
CA GLY A 71 -8.63 17.33 -7.28
C GLY A 71 -7.86 17.47 -8.60
N GLU A 72 -6.87 18.36 -8.65
CA GLU A 72 -6.08 18.63 -9.85
C GLU A 72 -5.03 17.56 -10.08
N ARG A 73 -4.85 17.18 -11.35
CA ARG A 73 -3.89 16.15 -11.76
C ARG A 73 -2.63 16.77 -12.31
N PHE A 74 -1.50 16.35 -11.79
CA PHE A 74 -0.16 16.76 -12.20
C PHE A 74 0.48 15.61 -12.96
N PHE A 75 1.15 15.93 -14.07
CA PHE A 75 1.92 15.01 -14.88
C PHE A 75 3.34 15.56 -14.99
N PHE A 76 4.36 14.73 -14.78
CA PHE A 76 5.74 15.17 -14.83
C PHE A 76 6.73 14.05 -15.15
N ASN A 77 7.89 14.39 -15.71
CA ASN A 77 9.05 13.51 -15.75
C ASN A 77 10.32 14.33 -15.44
N VAL A 78 11.18 13.79 -14.58
CA VAL A 78 12.38 14.47 -14.06
C VAL A 78 13.67 14.08 -14.79
N CYS A 79 13.71 12.94 -15.48
CA CYS A 79 14.92 12.40 -16.13
C CYS A 79 14.63 11.80 -17.51
N ASP A 80 15.65 11.70 -18.37
CA ASP A 80 15.56 11.12 -19.72
C ASP A 80 16.22 9.73 -19.80
N ASP A 81 15.69 8.88 -20.67
CA ASP A 81 16.44 7.73 -21.21
C ASP A 81 17.14 8.08 -22.55
N GLU A 82 16.74 9.18 -23.21
CA GLU A 82 17.25 9.59 -24.52
C GLU A 82 18.40 10.60 -24.46
N ARG A 83 19.55 10.22 -25.02
CA ARG A 83 20.83 10.97 -24.99
C ARG A 83 20.91 12.18 -25.94
N GLN A 84 19.82 12.72 -26.47
CA GLN A 84 19.87 13.87 -27.39
C GLN A 84 18.85 14.99 -27.07
N PRO A 85 19.23 16.27 -27.23
CA PRO A 85 18.33 17.40 -27.05
C PRO A 85 17.36 17.48 -28.23
N VAL A 86 16.16 16.96 -28.05
CA VAL A 86 15.04 17.14 -29.00
C VAL A 86 14.36 18.46 -28.68
N ASN A 87 14.07 19.28 -29.70
CA ASN A 87 13.17 20.43 -29.57
C ASN A 87 11.76 19.90 -29.21
N ARG A 88 11.47 19.77 -27.91
CA ARG A 88 10.22 19.15 -27.44
C ARG A 88 9.04 20.09 -27.68
N THR A 89 8.03 19.58 -28.39
CA THR A 89 6.76 20.27 -28.60
C THR A 89 5.81 20.12 -27.42
N GLU A 90 6.05 19.14 -26.54
CA GLU A 90 5.24 18.90 -25.35
C GLU A 90 5.99 19.21 -24.04
N PRO A 91 5.31 19.79 -23.04
CA PRO A 91 5.93 20.08 -21.75
C PRO A 91 6.15 18.81 -20.95
N ARG A 92 7.30 18.72 -20.27
CA ARG A 92 7.61 17.62 -19.35
C ARG A 92 6.80 17.64 -18.09
N ALA A 93 6.39 18.81 -17.63
CA ALA A 93 5.53 18.97 -16.48
C ALA A 93 4.31 19.83 -16.85
N TYR A 94 3.12 19.35 -16.51
CA TYR A 94 1.87 20.08 -16.70
C TYR A 94 0.83 19.65 -15.67
N LEU A 95 -0.15 20.52 -15.39
CA LEU A 95 -1.33 20.15 -14.61
C LEU A 95 -2.61 20.29 -15.43
N MET A 96 -3.62 19.52 -15.05
CA MET A 96 -4.96 19.55 -15.60
C MET A 96 -5.89 20.23 -14.61
N ARG A 97 -6.41 21.41 -14.99
CA ARG A 97 -7.38 22.20 -14.21
C ARG A 97 -8.61 22.45 -15.05
N ALA A 98 -9.77 21.94 -14.62
CA ALA A 98 -11.06 22.12 -15.31
C ALA A 98 -10.99 21.81 -16.84
N GLY A 99 -10.30 20.72 -17.20
CA GLY A 99 -10.12 20.31 -18.61
C GLY A 99 -9.06 21.09 -19.40
N ARG A 100 -8.40 22.09 -18.79
CA ARG A 100 -7.31 22.86 -19.41
C ARG A 100 -5.94 22.32 -18.98
N LYS A 101 -5.07 22.04 -19.97
CA LYS A 101 -3.65 21.73 -19.76
C LYS A 101 -2.89 23.03 -19.48
N ILE A 102 -2.30 23.14 -18.29
CA ILE A 102 -1.49 24.27 -17.85
C ILE A 102 -0.03 23.81 -17.84
N THR A 103 0.82 24.50 -18.59
CA THR A 103 2.24 24.13 -18.71
C THR A 103 3.00 24.56 -17.45
N LEU A 104 3.65 23.60 -16.79
CA LEU A 104 4.48 23.82 -15.60
C LEU A 104 5.97 23.88 -15.93
N GLY A 105 6.42 23.27 -17.03
CA GLY A 105 7.77 23.46 -17.58
C GLY A 105 8.17 22.39 -18.59
N TYR A 106 9.21 22.69 -19.38
CA TYR A 106 9.76 21.80 -20.41
C TYR A 106 10.99 21.04 -19.94
N GLU A 107 11.76 21.62 -19.03
CA GLU A 107 12.99 21.02 -18.52
C GLU A 107 13.04 21.16 -16.99
N PRO A 108 13.42 20.09 -16.27
CA PRO A 108 13.65 20.14 -14.84
C PRO A 108 15.04 20.70 -14.52
N HIS A 109 15.14 21.53 -13.49
CA HIS A 109 16.42 21.95 -12.93
C HIS A 109 16.68 21.26 -11.59
N LEU A 110 17.67 20.37 -11.54
CA LEU A 110 18.04 19.62 -10.34
C LEU A 110 18.96 20.44 -9.44
N GLN A 111 18.61 20.56 -8.16
CA GLN A 111 19.44 21.20 -7.14
C GLN A 111 19.49 20.38 -5.85
N LEU A 112 20.66 20.35 -5.22
CA LEU A 112 20.87 19.95 -3.84
C LEU A 112 21.02 21.21 -2.99
N ASN A 113 20.05 21.46 -2.11
CA ASN A 113 20.01 22.64 -1.25
C ASN A 113 19.93 22.24 0.22
N ASP A 114 21.06 22.36 0.94
CA ASP A 114 21.21 21.94 2.34
C ASP A 114 20.64 20.52 2.60
N GLY A 115 20.94 19.57 1.71
CA GLY A 115 20.48 18.18 1.84
C GLY A 115 19.14 17.87 1.16
N ARG A 116 18.42 18.89 0.69
CA ARG A 116 17.18 18.74 -0.07
C ARG A 116 17.48 18.54 -1.55
N PHE A 117 17.09 17.41 -2.12
CA PHE A 117 17.07 17.23 -3.57
C PHE A 117 15.77 17.81 -4.13
N GLN A 118 15.88 18.68 -5.13
CA GLN A 118 14.75 19.38 -5.69
C GLN A 118 14.88 19.49 -7.20
N PHE A 119 13.86 19.05 -7.94
CA PHE A 119 13.68 19.38 -9.34
C PHE A 119 12.69 20.55 -9.45
N SER A 120 13.09 21.64 -10.08
CA SER A 120 12.21 22.78 -10.30
C SER A 120 11.85 22.94 -11.78
N PHE A 121 10.58 23.23 -12.03
CA PHE A 121 10.04 23.57 -13.34
C PHE A 121 9.47 24.98 -13.31
N THR A 122 9.66 25.71 -14.40
CA THR A 122 9.04 27.03 -14.61
C THR A 122 8.20 27.00 -15.89
N GLY A 123 6.94 27.39 -15.75
CA GLY A 123 5.90 27.22 -16.75
C GLY A 123 5.39 28.52 -17.33
N GLU A 124 4.15 28.48 -17.81
CA GLU A 124 3.49 29.63 -18.42
C GLU A 124 3.16 30.73 -17.39
N PRO A 125 2.91 31.98 -17.82
CA PRO A 125 2.50 33.06 -16.92
C PRO A 125 1.23 32.72 -16.13
N CYS A 126 1.24 33.05 -14.84
CA CYS A 126 0.15 32.84 -13.90
C CYS A 126 -0.08 34.12 -13.11
N GLY A 127 -1.08 34.94 -13.47
CA GLY A 127 -1.57 36.12 -12.71
C GLY A 127 -0.51 37.18 -12.26
N ASN A 128 -0.82 38.48 -12.33
CA ASN A 128 0.02 39.54 -11.72
C ASN A 128 1.56 39.49 -12.03
N GLY A 129 1.96 38.97 -13.19
CA GLY A 129 3.38 38.88 -13.59
C GLY A 129 4.17 37.72 -13.00
N SER A 130 3.52 36.76 -12.33
CA SER A 130 4.14 35.51 -11.87
C SER A 130 4.08 34.42 -12.97
N HIS A 131 4.77 33.30 -12.74
CA HIS A 131 4.75 32.11 -13.58
C HIS A 131 4.32 30.90 -12.75
N TYR A 132 3.69 29.92 -13.41
CA TYR A 132 3.49 28.62 -12.78
C TYR A 132 4.83 27.97 -12.46
N THR A 133 4.99 27.45 -11.25
CA THR A 133 6.20 26.73 -10.82
C THR A 133 5.83 25.42 -10.15
N LEU A 134 6.58 24.37 -10.46
CA LEU A 134 6.46 23.07 -9.82
C LEU A 134 7.80 22.68 -9.23
N ASP A 135 7.82 22.45 -7.92
CA ASP A 135 8.99 22.03 -7.18
C ASP A 135 8.76 20.60 -6.68
N ILE A 136 9.52 19.64 -7.22
CA ILE A 136 9.47 18.23 -6.83
C ILE A 136 10.63 17.97 -5.86
N ILE A 137 10.30 17.61 -4.63
CA ILE A 137 11.24 17.40 -3.54
C ILE A 137 11.36 15.90 -3.29
N LEU A 138 12.56 15.35 -3.50
CA LEU A 138 12.81 13.95 -3.20
C LEU A 138 13.10 13.77 -1.71
N LEU A 139 12.48 12.76 -1.13
CA LEU A 139 12.64 12.36 0.26
C LEU A 139 13.26 10.96 0.32
N CYS A 140 14.29 10.80 1.16
CA CYS A 140 14.93 9.51 1.35
C CYS A 140 13.98 8.53 2.04
N SER A 141 13.68 7.42 1.37
CA SER A 141 13.06 6.24 1.96
C SER A 141 13.82 4.96 1.65
N TYR A 142 14.31 4.27 2.67
CA TYR A 142 14.98 2.97 2.50
C TYR A 142 14.00 1.81 2.25
N GLU A 143 12.71 2.07 2.36
CA GLU A 143 11.65 1.08 2.12
C GLU A 143 11.38 0.93 0.62
N ARG A 144 11.13 -0.31 0.17
CA ARG A 144 10.78 -0.62 -1.23
C ARG A 144 9.26 -0.67 -1.44
N THR A 145 8.54 0.25 -0.80
CA THR A 145 7.12 0.46 -1.09
C THR A 145 6.98 1.19 -2.44
N PRO A 146 5.81 1.17 -3.10
CA PRO A 146 5.56 2.05 -4.23
C PRO A 146 5.91 3.49 -3.85
N GLU A 147 6.54 4.22 -4.76
CA GLU A 147 6.95 5.59 -4.49
C GLU A 147 5.70 6.46 -4.24
N ASP A 148 5.60 6.99 -3.03
CA ASP A 148 4.44 7.79 -2.61
C ASP A 148 4.64 9.24 -3.06
N LEU A 149 3.65 9.78 -3.79
CA LEU A 149 3.65 11.14 -4.33
C LEU A 149 2.56 11.95 -3.62
N ARG A 150 2.96 13.02 -2.93
CA ARG A 150 2.04 13.90 -2.20
C ARG A 150 2.11 15.32 -2.74
N VAL A 151 0.96 15.91 -3.08
CA VAL A 151 0.87 17.28 -3.62
C VAL A 151 0.40 18.24 -2.54
N ILE A 152 1.09 19.38 -2.41
CA ILE A 152 0.65 20.48 -1.54
C ILE A 152 0.63 21.78 -2.36
N PRO A 153 -0.51 22.50 -2.43
CA PRO A 153 -0.55 23.84 -3.01
C PRO A 153 0.17 24.83 -2.09
N HIS A 154 1.15 25.58 -2.60
CA HIS A 154 1.99 26.42 -1.73
C HIS A 154 1.44 27.83 -1.52
N THR A 155 0.65 28.35 -2.46
CA THR A 155 0.24 29.75 -2.45
C THR A 155 -1.26 29.92 -2.72
N PRO A 156 -1.92 30.93 -2.08
CA PRO A 156 -3.34 31.19 -2.29
C PRO A 156 -3.73 31.54 -3.72
N ASP A 157 -2.77 32.02 -4.52
CA ASP A 157 -2.93 32.36 -5.94
C ASP A 157 -2.77 31.13 -6.87
N GLN A 158 -2.46 29.95 -6.32
CA GLN A 158 -2.31 28.69 -7.05
C GLN A 158 -1.33 28.78 -8.24
N CYS A 159 -0.24 29.54 -8.09
CA CYS A 159 0.83 29.62 -9.10
C CYS A 159 2.06 28.78 -8.74
N ARG A 160 2.14 28.22 -7.52
CA ARG A 160 3.28 27.41 -7.08
C ARG A 160 2.86 26.12 -6.37
N TYR A 161 3.46 25.01 -6.77
CA TYR A 161 3.12 23.68 -6.29
C TYR A 161 4.36 22.94 -5.78
N PHE A 162 4.17 22.15 -4.73
CA PHE A 162 5.15 21.18 -4.27
C PHE A 162 4.64 19.76 -4.45
N ILE A 163 5.53 18.88 -4.92
CA ILE A 163 5.33 17.43 -4.88
C ILE A 163 6.43 16.84 -4.00
N PHE A 164 6.06 16.05 -3.01
CA PHE A 164 7.00 15.25 -2.23
C PHE A 164 7.02 13.84 -2.78
N TRP A 165 8.22 13.30 -3.02
CA TRP A 165 8.43 12.00 -3.63
C TRP A 165 9.36 11.15 -2.77
N ASP A 166 8.79 10.16 -2.10
CA ASP A 166 9.55 9.19 -1.30
C ASP A 166 10.25 8.18 -2.23
N THR A 167 11.58 8.14 -2.24
CA THR A 167 12.37 7.23 -3.10
C THR A 167 13.69 6.78 -2.45
N PRO A 168 14.12 5.51 -2.65
CA PRO A 168 15.43 5.04 -2.17
C PRO A 168 16.60 5.71 -2.88
N LEU A 169 16.41 6.29 -4.06
CA LEU A 169 17.47 6.98 -4.81
C LEU A 169 17.92 8.27 -4.12
N ALA A 170 17.07 8.87 -3.27
CA ALA A 170 17.41 10.03 -2.46
C ALA A 170 18.17 9.66 -1.17
N CYS A 171 18.37 8.38 -0.90
CA CYS A 171 19.10 7.91 0.27
C CYS A 171 20.60 7.74 0.01
N GLN A 172 21.40 7.92 1.05
CA GLN A 172 22.80 7.51 1.02
C GLN A 172 22.91 5.97 0.91
N PRO A 173 24.03 5.44 0.40
CA PRO A 173 24.22 3.99 0.26
C PRO A 173 24.00 3.24 1.57
N LEU A 174 23.10 2.25 1.55
CA LEU A 174 22.79 1.44 2.70
C LEU A 174 23.92 0.42 2.97
N PRO A 175 24.49 0.36 4.19
CA PRO A 175 25.45 -0.69 4.55
C PRO A 175 24.86 -2.10 4.34
N THR A 176 25.66 -3.03 3.81
CA THR A 176 25.22 -4.39 3.46
C THR A 176 24.57 -5.15 4.61
N GLY A 177 25.10 -5.00 5.83
CA GLY A 177 24.54 -5.64 7.03
C GLY A 177 23.18 -5.10 7.48
N LEU A 178 22.70 -4.00 6.89
CA LEU A 178 21.39 -3.40 7.18
C LEU A 178 20.36 -3.65 6.08
N ALA A 179 20.72 -4.28 4.95
CA ALA A 179 19.84 -4.40 3.79
C ALA A 179 18.59 -5.26 4.06
N ASN A 180 18.77 -6.38 4.78
CA ASN A 180 17.73 -7.41 4.99
C ASN A 180 17.32 -7.57 6.47
N ASN A 181 17.47 -6.52 7.26
CA ASN A 181 17.10 -6.58 8.67
C ASN A 181 15.58 -6.66 8.85
N ARG A 182 15.16 -7.29 9.94
CA ARG A 182 13.73 -7.43 10.28
C ARG A 182 13.29 -6.42 11.33
N CYS A 183 14.24 -5.73 11.97
CA CYS A 183 14.00 -4.82 13.07
C CYS A 183 13.27 -5.52 14.24
N THR A 184 13.57 -6.80 14.44
CA THR A 184 12.86 -7.68 15.38
C THR A 184 13.82 -8.39 16.32
N VAL A 185 13.41 -8.60 17.57
CA VAL A 185 14.15 -9.43 18.52
C VAL A 185 13.21 -10.31 19.33
N ARG A 186 13.63 -11.55 19.60
CA ARG A 186 12.90 -12.47 20.47
C ARG A 186 13.39 -12.39 21.90
N ASP A 187 12.47 -12.48 22.85
CA ASP A 187 12.80 -12.74 24.25
C ASP A 187 13.47 -14.12 24.36
N GLY A 188 14.51 -14.28 25.19
CA GLY A 188 15.36 -15.47 25.30
C GLY A 188 14.65 -16.77 25.71
N THR A 189 13.33 -16.74 25.85
CA THR A 189 12.44 -17.90 26.06
C THR A 189 11.74 -18.38 24.78
N ASP A 190 12.00 -17.77 23.61
CA ASP A 190 11.35 -18.04 22.30
C ASP A 190 9.84 -17.78 22.24
N ARG A 191 9.25 -17.08 23.23
CA ARG A 191 7.78 -16.90 23.35
C ARG A 191 7.25 -15.50 23.02
N HIS A 192 8.06 -14.58 22.52
CA HIS A 192 7.57 -13.27 22.07
C HIS A 192 8.58 -12.59 21.17
N ALA A 193 8.14 -12.02 20.05
CA ALA A 193 8.96 -11.22 19.15
C ALA A 193 8.55 -9.75 19.24
N PHE A 194 9.48 -8.90 19.64
CA PHE A 194 9.31 -7.46 19.57
C PHE A 194 9.65 -6.99 18.17
N ASN A 195 8.79 -6.16 17.57
CA ASN A 195 8.99 -5.57 16.24
C ASN A 195 9.03 -4.04 16.35
N LEU A 196 10.21 -3.46 16.11
CA LEU A 196 10.41 -2.00 16.15
C LEU A 196 10.39 -1.37 14.76
N LEU A 197 10.08 -2.13 13.69
CA LEU A 197 10.05 -1.63 12.32
C LEU A 197 9.20 -0.37 12.12
N PRO A 198 8.02 -0.20 12.77
CA PRO A 198 7.24 1.02 12.62
C PRO A 198 8.00 2.30 13.01
N LEU A 199 8.94 2.22 13.95
CA LEU A 199 9.76 3.37 14.36
C LEU A 199 10.82 3.76 13.33
N ALA A 200 11.20 2.83 12.43
CA ALA A 200 12.22 3.03 11.40
C ALA A 200 11.71 3.87 10.20
N GLY A 201 10.40 4.13 10.14
CA GLY A 201 9.75 4.89 9.07
C GLY A 201 10.15 6.36 8.96
N ALA A 202 10.77 6.94 9.98
CA ALA A 202 11.10 8.37 10.02
C ALA A 202 12.39 8.68 10.80
N ASN A 203 12.86 9.91 10.64
CA ASN A 203 13.86 10.52 11.53
C ASN A 203 13.17 11.09 12.75
N HIS A 204 13.79 10.91 13.93
CA HIS A 204 13.28 11.43 15.20
C HIS A 204 14.24 12.48 15.73
N GLU A 205 13.74 13.69 15.95
CA GLU A 205 14.55 14.82 16.37
C GLU A 205 14.39 15.11 17.87
N ILE A 206 15.51 15.29 18.56
CA ILE A 206 15.57 15.59 19.99
C ILE A 206 16.30 16.91 20.18
N PRO A 207 15.58 18.03 20.39
CA PRO A 207 16.19 19.33 20.63
C PRO A 207 16.92 19.35 21.99
N LEU A 208 18.04 20.06 22.04
CA LEU A 208 18.84 20.25 23.26
C LEU A 208 18.81 21.72 23.71
N PRO A 209 19.03 21.99 25.02
CA PRO A 209 19.01 23.36 25.55
C PRO A 209 20.08 24.30 24.96
N ASP A 210 21.14 23.75 24.37
CA ASP A 210 22.23 24.51 23.74
C ASP A 210 21.92 24.94 22.29
N GLY A 211 20.72 24.65 21.80
CA GLY A 211 20.28 24.94 20.43
C GLY A 211 20.72 23.90 19.39
N SER A 212 21.53 22.91 19.78
CA SER A 212 21.80 21.74 18.95
C SER A 212 20.68 20.71 19.08
N ARG A 213 20.69 19.68 18.22
CA ARG A 213 19.71 18.59 18.29
C ARG A 213 20.35 17.25 17.93
N PHE A 214 19.80 16.17 18.48
CA PHE A 214 20.04 14.84 17.95
C PHE A 214 18.99 14.50 16.90
N VAL A 215 19.41 13.79 15.86
CA VAL A 215 18.55 13.15 14.87
C VAL A 215 18.87 11.68 14.92
N LEU A 216 17.88 10.86 15.21
CA LEU A 216 18.06 9.42 15.30
C LEU A 216 17.09 8.66 14.41
N SER A 217 17.53 7.49 13.99
CA SER A 217 16.71 6.47 13.35
C SER A 217 17.11 5.10 13.90
N VAL A 218 16.20 4.13 13.81
CA VAL A 218 16.41 2.76 14.28
C VAL A 218 16.36 1.82 13.09
N CYS A 219 17.13 0.74 13.16
CA CYS A 219 17.18 -0.33 12.15
C CYS A 219 17.76 0.09 10.78
N LYS A 220 17.64 1.35 10.37
CA LYS A 220 18.30 1.93 9.21
C LYS A 220 19.06 3.20 9.62
N PRO A 221 19.98 3.71 8.77
CA PRO A 221 20.60 5.01 8.99
C PRO A 221 19.56 6.13 9.00
N VAL A 222 19.95 7.26 9.59
CA VAL A 222 19.23 8.53 9.47
C VAL A 222 18.99 8.82 7.99
N ARG A 223 17.74 9.14 7.65
CA ARG A 223 17.33 9.50 6.30
C ARG A 223 17.99 10.82 5.93
N TYR A 224 18.75 10.80 4.84
CA TYR A 224 19.42 12.00 4.34
C TYR A 224 18.37 12.97 3.81
N GLY A 225 18.50 14.25 4.13
CA GLY A 225 17.49 15.23 3.72
C GLY A 225 17.81 16.65 4.14
N HIS A 226 16.81 17.53 4.00
CA HIS A 226 16.95 18.94 4.33
C HIS A 226 17.40 19.14 5.78
N LEU A 227 18.52 19.83 5.97
CA LEU A 227 19.15 20.06 7.28
C LEU A 227 19.45 18.78 8.06
N THR A 228 19.51 17.63 7.40
CA THR A 228 19.75 16.30 7.99
C THR A 228 20.82 15.56 7.18
N MET A 229 21.90 16.27 6.85
CA MET A 229 23.02 15.78 6.05
C MET A 229 24.03 15.01 6.91
N CYS A 230 23.58 13.92 7.53
CA CYS A 230 24.41 13.12 8.42
C CYS A 230 25.41 12.23 7.66
N PRO A 231 26.55 11.85 8.28
CA PRO A 231 27.54 10.99 7.63
C PRO A 231 26.97 9.62 7.25
N PRO A 232 27.48 8.96 6.18
CA PRO A 232 26.98 7.66 5.74
C PRO A 232 26.98 6.57 6.82
N GLY A 233 25.82 5.91 6.97
CA GLY A 233 25.60 4.81 7.91
C GLY A 233 25.27 5.25 9.35
N THR A 234 25.20 6.55 9.62
CA THR A 234 24.90 7.09 10.96
C THR A 234 23.45 6.77 11.38
N GLY A 235 23.26 6.18 12.56
CA GLY A 235 21.96 5.96 13.20
C GLY A 235 21.61 7.02 14.24
N VAL A 236 22.61 7.62 14.91
CA VAL A 236 22.44 8.78 15.79
C VAL A 236 23.39 9.90 15.38
N CYS A 237 22.82 11.03 14.99
CA CYS A 237 23.55 12.17 14.46
C CYS A 237 23.30 13.40 15.32
N ARG A 238 24.35 14.17 15.64
CA ARG A 238 24.18 15.49 16.28
C ARG A 238 24.32 16.59 15.25
N VAL A 239 23.36 17.50 15.24
CA VAL A 239 23.30 18.66 14.34
C VAL A 239 23.47 19.93 15.16
N ASN A 240 24.49 20.73 14.84
CA ASN A 240 24.75 22.02 15.45
C ASN A 240 25.03 23.07 14.36
N GLY A 241 24.01 23.85 14.01
CA GLY A 241 24.08 24.72 12.83
C GLY A 241 24.30 23.90 11.55
N THR A 242 25.43 24.11 10.88
CA THR A 242 25.85 23.37 9.68
C THR A 242 26.79 22.20 9.97
N GLU A 243 27.08 21.92 11.24
CA GLU A 243 27.91 20.79 11.65
C GLU A 243 27.06 19.54 11.89
N TYR A 244 27.39 18.45 11.19
CA TYR A 244 26.75 17.14 11.29
C TYR A 244 27.78 16.11 11.78
N ARG A 245 27.53 15.48 12.93
CA ARG A 245 28.49 14.58 13.55
C ARG A 245 27.88 13.23 13.91
N ASP A 246 28.62 12.16 13.62
CA ASP A 246 28.27 10.77 13.94
C ASP A 246 28.43 10.48 15.45
N TYR A 247 27.32 10.14 16.10
CA TYR A 247 27.22 9.71 17.50
C TYR A 247 26.76 8.25 17.63
N GLY A 248 26.81 7.48 16.55
CA GLY A 248 26.49 6.06 16.53
C GLY A 248 26.08 5.59 15.15
N GLN A 249 26.74 4.57 14.61
CA GLN A 249 26.32 3.92 13.37
C GLN A 249 25.05 3.07 13.60
N ALA A 250 24.20 3.02 12.58
CA ALA A 250 22.96 2.26 12.62
C ALA A 250 23.23 0.75 12.78
N VAL A 251 22.34 0.09 13.51
CA VAL A 251 22.39 -1.35 13.78
C VAL A 251 21.09 -2.00 13.30
N ALA A 252 21.19 -3.24 12.81
CA ALA A 252 20.12 -3.94 12.12
C ALA A 252 18.91 -4.22 13.01
N ASP A 253 19.13 -4.82 14.18
CA ASP A 253 18.07 -5.33 15.04
C ASP A 253 18.32 -4.91 16.51
N PRO A 254 17.25 -4.72 17.30
CA PRO A 254 17.38 -4.49 18.73
C PRO A 254 17.91 -5.72 19.47
N LYS A 255 18.37 -5.52 20.70
CA LYS A 255 18.79 -6.61 21.61
C LYS A 255 17.98 -6.55 22.89
N VAL A 256 17.81 -7.70 23.56
CA VAL A 256 17.29 -7.74 24.93
C VAL A 256 18.49 -7.66 25.87
N ASP A 257 18.55 -6.62 26.69
CA ASP A 257 19.54 -6.47 27.75
C ASP A 257 19.32 -7.57 28.81
N ALA A 258 20.30 -8.46 28.97
CA ALA A 258 20.16 -9.64 29.82
C ALA A 258 20.01 -9.32 31.32
N SER A 259 20.44 -8.12 31.75
CA SER A 259 20.40 -7.71 33.15
C SER A 259 19.08 -7.04 33.55
N THR A 260 18.46 -6.32 32.61
CA THR A 260 17.26 -5.52 32.84
C THR A 260 16.02 -6.07 32.13
N GLY A 261 16.18 -6.98 31.18
CA GLY A 261 15.09 -7.49 30.32
C GLY A 261 14.54 -6.46 29.33
N ARG A 262 15.21 -5.30 29.18
CA ARG A 262 14.75 -4.19 28.34
C ARG A 262 15.28 -4.32 26.93
N LEU A 263 14.53 -3.80 25.96
CA LEU A 263 15.00 -3.64 24.59
C LEU A 263 16.00 -2.50 24.50
N VAL A 264 17.13 -2.75 23.84
CA VAL A 264 18.22 -1.79 23.67
C VAL A 264 18.81 -1.83 22.26
N MET A 265 19.29 -0.68 21.80
CA MET A 265 20.14 -0.55 20.62
C MET A 265 21.42 0.20 20.98
N GLU A 266 22.54 -0.52 20.93
CA GLU A 266 23.88 0.03 21.13
C GLU A 266 24.47 0.45 19.80
N MET A 267 24.68 1.75 19.60
CA MET A 267 25.19 2.32 18.36
C MET A 267 26.58 2.92 18.61
N ARG A 268 27.58 2.43 17.87
CA ARG A 268 28.98 2.83 18.02
C ARG A 268 29.39 3.71 16.84
N SER A 269 29.98 4.86 17.10
CA SER A 269 30.45 5.75 16.03
C SER A 269 31.74 5.22 15.39
N LYS A 270 32.00 5.65 14.16
CA LYS A 270 33.29 5.44 13.50
C LYS A 270 34.40 6.33 14.08
N SER A 271 34.03 7.40 14.78
CA SER A 271 34.97 8.27 15.50
C SER A 271 35.31 7.68 16.87
N ALA A 272 36.57 7.81 17.28
CA ALA A 272 37.03 7.44 18.63
C ALA A 272 37.10 8.65 19.59
N THR A 273 36.80 9.87 19.13
CA THR A 273 36.96 11.11 19.90
C THR A 273 35.61 11.71 20.31
N GLY A 274 35.53 12.25 21.53
CA GLY A 274 34.40 13.09 21.96
C GLY A 274 33.09 12.38 22.36
N CYS A 275 33.17 11.24 23.05
CA CYS A 275 32.02 10.43 23.48
C CYS A 275 30.98 10.10 22.40
N PRO A 276 31.36 9.56 21.23
CA PRO A 276 30.46 9.50 20.09
C PRO A 276 29.61 8.21 20.07
N ASN A 277 29.37 7.54 21.20
CA ASN A 277 28.54 6.33 21.23
C ASN A 277 27.16 6.65 21.79
N SER A 278 26.15 5.90 21.34
CA SER A 278 24.78 6.07 21.80
C SER A 278 24.16 4.73 22.22
N LEU A 279 23.26 4.79 23.20
CA LEU A 279 22.43 3.71 23.68
C LEU A 279 20.98 4.19 23.64
N ILE A 280 20.15 3.53 22.84
CA ILE A 280 18.70 3.74 22.86
C ILE A 280 18.10 2.63 23.71
N VAL A 281 17.34 3.01 24.73
CA VAL A 281 16.63 2.08 25.62
C VAL A 281 15.14 2.25 25.38
N PHE A 282 14.46 1.18 25.01
CA PHE A 282 13.01 1.21 24.81
C PHE A 282 12.28 0.79 26.10
N GLU A 283 11.17 1.44 26.37
CA GLU A 283 10.30 1.23 27.53
C GLU A 283 8.87 1.05 27.04
N CYS A 284 8.13 0.13 27.63
CA CYS A 284 6.71 -0.07 27.31
C CYS A 284 5.88 1.15 27.75
N GLY A 285 5.17 1.78 26.81
CA GLY A 285 4.29 2.94 27.05
C GLY A 285 2.82 2.60 26.84
N ARG A 286 2.16 1.99 27.84
CA ARG A 286 0.75 1.52 27.73
C ARG A 286 -0.32 2.58 28.00
N GLU A 287 0.02 3.72 28.59
CA GLU A 287 -1.00 4.59 29.21
C GLU A 287 -1.70 5.56 28.25
N ASP A 288 -1.13 5.92 27.10
CA ASP A 288 -1.67 7.02 26.29
C ASP A 288 -2.05 6.69 24.84
N GLY A 289 -1.75 5.48 24.34
CA GLY A 289 -1.90 5.17 22.91
C GLY A 289 -1.10 6.09 21.96
N LEU A 290 -0.24 6.94 22.52
CA LEU A 290 0.52 7.97 21.82
C LEU A 290 1.95 7.48 21.61
N GLU A 291 2.38 7.41 20.35
CA GLU A 291 3.78 7.20 20.01
C GLU A 291 4.60 8.40 20.54
N THR A 292 5.53 8.15 21.48
CA THR A 292 6.33 9.23 22.07
C THR A 292 7.63 9.44 21.29
N VAL A 293 8.14 10.68 21.29
CA VAL A 293 9.47 11.00 20.77
C VAL A 293 10.53 10.57 21.79
N PRO A 294 11.68 10.01 21.37
CA PRO A 294 12.77 9.66 22.27
C PRO A 294 13.27 10.86 23.09
N VAL A 295 13.58 10.60 24.36
CA VAL A 295 14.05 11.62 25.30
C VAL A 295 15.54 11.39 25.59
N TYR A 296 16.36 12.42 25.42
CA TYR A 296 17.78 12.36 25.79
C TYR A 296 17.96 12.41 27.31
N ARG A 297 18.67 11.42 27.87
CA ARG A 297 18.90 11.25 29.32
C ARG A 297 20.28 11.72 29.80
N GLY A 298 21.18 12.08 28.87
CA GLY A 298 22.54 12.47 29.19
C GLY A 298 23.57 11.38 28.89
N LEU A 299 24.75 11.51 29.48
CA LEU A 299 25.83 10.51 29.38
C LEU A 299 25.68 9.44 30.46
N LYS A 300 25.82 8.17 30.07
CA LYS A 300 25.81 7.00 30.94
C LYS A 300 27.15 6.26 30.88
N GLY A 301 27.62 5.79 32.05
CA GLY A 301 28.84 4.98 32.19
C GLY A 301 30.08 5.66 31.61
N ASN A 302 30.93 4.88 30.93
CA ASN A 302 32.13 5.35 30.22
C ASN A 302 31.74 6.00 28.88
N CYS A 303 31.13 7.20 28.90
CA CYS A 303 31.10 8.11 27.74
C CYS A 303 30.17 7.64 26.58
N THR A 304 28.93 7.23 26.92
CA THR A 304 27.85 6.85 25.98
C THR A 304 26.59 7.70 26.20
N HIS A 305 26.02 8.27 25.13
CA HIS A 305 24.77 9.05 25.17
C HIS A 305 23.56 8.13 25.30
N GLU A 306 22.73 8.33 26.33
CA GLU A 306 21.53 7.52 26.56
C GLU A 306 20.27 8.25 26.08
N PHE A 307 19.44 7.52 25.33
CA PHE A 307 18.12 7.94 24.88
C PHE A 307 17.09 6.96 25.43
N LEU A 308 16.00 7.48 25.97
CA LEU A 308 14.87 6.70 26.43
C LEU A 308 13.70 6.86 25.48
N TRP A 309 13.19 5.77 24.92
CA TRP A 309 12.05 5.78 24.03
C TRP A 309 10.88 4.99 24.62
N ARG A 310 9.78 5.66 24.98
CA ARG A 310 8.58 5.00 25.47
C ARG A 310 7.64 4.68 24.31
N THR A 311 7.36 3.42 24.06
CA THR A 311 6.56 2.98 22.91
C THR A 311 5.74 1.73 23.24
N PRO A 312 4.51 1.60 22.72
CA PRO A 312 3.74 0.36 22.78
C PRO A 312 4.47 -0.83 22.16
N LEU A 313 5.35 -0.60 21.18
CA LEU A 313 6.11 -1.65 20.48
C LEU A 313 7.16 -2.34 21.38
N ALA A 314 7.52 -1.71 22.49
CA ALA A 314 8.37 -2.29 23.52
C ALA A 314 7.57 -3.02 24.61
N CYS A 315 6.24 -3.04 24.51
CA CYS A 315 5.39 -3.84 25.38
C CYS A 315 5.37 -5.28 24.91
N ARG A 316 5.46 -6.21 25.86
CA ARG A 316 5.05 -7.58 25.61
C ARG A 316 3.54 -7.55 25.41
N ASP A 317 3.07 -7.61 24.16
CA ASP A 317 1.64 -7.65 23.92
C ASP A 317 1.13 -8.99 24.46
N THR A 318 0.54 -8.90 25.64
CA THR A 318 0.17 -10.04 26.49
C THR A 318 -1.34 -10.20 26.51
N ARG A 319 -2.06 -9.45 25.66
CA ARG A 319 -3.48 -9.68 25.45
C ARG A 319 -3.61 -10.99 24.68
N PRO A 320 -4.06 -12.07 25.35
CA PRO A 320 -4.26 -13.34 24.65
C PRO A 320 -5.26 -13.10 23.52
N CYS A 321 -5.02 -13.72 22.38
CA CYS A 321 -5.88 -13.66 21.20
C CYS A 321 -5.89 -12.33 20.42
N SER A 322 -4.91 -11.44 20.64
CA SER A 322 -4.79 -10.20 19.87
C SER A 322 -3.41 -10.06 19.22
N VAL A 323 -3.33 -9.34 18.11
CA VAL A 323 -2.07 -8.98 17.42
C VAL A 323 -2.24 -7.65 16.70
N THR A 324 -1.14 -6.91 16.52
CA THR A 324 -1.12 -5.66 15.75
C THR A 324 -0.51 -5.91 14.38
N ASN A 325 -1.19 -5.47 13.32
CA ASN A 325 -0.64 -5.43 11.97
C ASN A 325 0.59 -4.50 11.96
N PRO A 326 1.80 -5.00 11.64
CA PRO A 326 3.03 -4.23 11.70
C PRO A 326 3.15 -3.18 10.59
N ILE A 327 2.32 -3.23 9.54
CA ILE A 327 2.31 -2.26 8.45
C ILE A 327 1.37 -1.09 8.77
N THR A 328 0.12 -1.40 9.14
CA THR A 328 -0.93 -0.39 9.30
C THR A 328 -1.10 0.07 10.75
N GLY A 329 -0.56 -0.67 11.72
CA GLY A 329 -0.74 -0.41 13.15
C GLY A 329 -2.11 -0.83 13.68
N THR A 330 -2.98 -1.42 12.85
CA THR A 330 -4.31 -1.89 13.25
C THR A 330 -4.20 -3.08 14.21
N GLN A 331 -4.90 -3.03 15.34
CA GLN A 331 -4.97 -4.14 16.30
C GLN A 331 -6.15 -5.05 15.96
N TYR A 332 -5.88 -6.33 15.76
CA TYR A 332 -6.89 -7.38 15.65
C TYR A 332 -7.11 -8.07 16.99
N ASP A 333 -8.37 -8.28 17.35
CA ASP A 333 -8.77 -9.02 18.55
C ASP A 333 -9.71 -10.17 18.15
N LEU A 334 -9.21 -11.40 18.28
CA LEU A 334 -9.92 -12.64 17.94
C LEU A 334 -10.60 -13.28 19.15
N SER A 335 -10.68 -12.58 20.29
CA SER A 335 -11.33 -13.10 21.50
C SER A 335 -12.78 -13.54 21.29
N LEU A 336 -13.48 -12.98 20.29
CA LEU A 336 -14.84 -13.37 19.90
C LEU A 336 -14.92 -14.80 19.33
N LEU A 337 -13.81 -15.34 18.81
CA LEU A 337 -13.71 -16.70 18.30
C LEU A 337 -13.31 -17.71 19.39
N ALA A 338 -12.86 -17.23 20.56
CA ALA A 338 -12.37 -18.07 21.65
C ALA A 338 -13.49 -18.73 22.48
N ASN A 339 -13.10 -19.68 23.31
CA ASN A 339 -14.00 -20.41 24.21
C ASN A 339 -15.16 -21.12 23.46
N ARG A 340 -14.87 -21.60 22.25
CA ARG A 340 -15.77 -22.38 21.39
C ARG A 340 -14.99 -23.58 20.87
N THR A 341 -15.73 -24.67 20.61
CA THR A 341 -15.17 -25.85 19.91
C THR A 341 -15.70 -25.82 18.49
N TYR A 342 -14.79 -25.87 17.52
CA TYR A 342 -15.11 -25.97 16.10
C TYR A 342 -14.91 -27.43 15.67
N THR A 343 -15.93 -28.02 15.07
CA THR A 343 -15.88 -29.39 14.54
C THR A 343 -15.84 -29.33 13.02
N LEU A 344 -14.82 -29.96 12.44
CA LEU A 344 -14.53 -29.92 11.01
C LEU A 344 -14.50 -31.33 10.44
N ILE A 345 -14.93 -31.48 9.18
CA ILE A 345 -14.79 -32.72 8.43
C ILE A 345 -13.97 -32.42 7.18
N SER A 346 -12.81 -33.04 7.04
CA SER A 346 -11.97 -32.89 5.85
C SER A 346 -12.50 -33.71 4.68
N ARG A 347 -11.96 -33.45 3.48
CA ARG A 347 -12.35 -34.14 2.24
C ARG A 347 -12.13 -35.66 2.29
N ASP A 348 -11.13 -36.13 3.06
CA ASP A 348 -10.86 -37.55 3.32
C ASP A 348 -11.71 -38.14 4.45
N ASN A 349 -12.79 -37.45 4.85
CA ASN A 349 -13.79 -37.90 5.83
C ASN A 349 -13.23 -38.11 7.25
N ARG A 350 -12.16 -37.39 7.60
CA ARG A 350 -11.65 -37.31 8.98
C ARG A 350 -12.31 -36.16 9.72
N THR A 351 -12.57 -36.36 11.00
CA THR A 351 -13.19 -35.36 11.86
C THR A 351 -12.15 -34.73 12.77
N TYR A 352 -12.13 -33.40 12.84
CA TYR A 352 -11.25 -32.64 13.72
C TYR A 352 -12.09 -31.80 14.69
N GLU A 353 -11.60 -31.65 15.91
CA GLU A 353 -12.08 -30.64 16.86
C GLU A 353 -10.93 -29.70 17.20
N LEU A 354 -11.22 -28.40 17.30
CA LEU A 354 -10.23 -27.39 17.67
C LEU A 354 -10.87 -26.18 18.36
N GLY A 355 -10.06 -25.39 19.05
CA GLY A 355 -10.43 -24.09 19.61
C GLY A 355 -9.50 -22.98 19.13
N VAL A 356 -9.96 -21.74 19.19
CA VAL A 356 -9.16 -20.54 18.89
C VAL A 356 -8.77 -19.90 20.22
N CYS A 357 -7.47 -19.78 20.50
CA CYS A 357 -6.87 -19.21 21.72
C CYS A 357 -7.18 -19.93 23.05
N HIS A 358 -8.38 -20.49 23.19
CA HIS A 358 -8.86 -21.24 24.33
C HIS A 358 -9.92 -22.25 23.85
N ILE A 359 -9.76 -23.53 24.23
CA ILE A 359 -10.71 -24.60 23.93
C ILE A 359 -11.50 -24.98 25.20
N PRO A 360 -12.83 -25.11 25.14
CA PRO A 360 -13.64 -25.54 26.28
C PRO A 360 -13.24 -26.92 26.82
N ALA A 361 -13.33 -27.11 28.13
CA ALA A 361 -13.07 -28.41 28.78
C ALA A 361 -14.05 -29.52 28.36
N ALA A 362 -15.19 -29.16 27.77
CA ALA A 362 -16.16 -30.11 27.21
C ALA A 362 -15.74 -30.69 25.84
N SER A 363 -14.63 -30.20 25.25
CA SER A 363 -14.11 -30.72 23.99
C SER A 363 -13.62 -32.17 24.14
N ARG A 364 -13.56 -32.90 23.01
CA ARG A 364 -13.08 -34.28 22.97
C ARG A 364 -11.55 -34.38 22.84
N CYS A 365 -10.86 -33.24 22.76
CA CYS A 365 -9.42 -33.22 22.63
C CYS A 365 -8.71 -33.64 23.92
N PRO A 366 -7.51 -34.26 23.81
CA PRO A 366 -6.68 -34.55 24.97
C PRO A 366 -6.38 -33.29 25.79
N LEU A 367 -6.03 -33.47 27.06
CA LEU A 367 -5.64 -32.36 27.93
C LEU A 367 -4.53 -31.53 27.27
N ASP A 368 -4.65 -30.21 27.38
CA ASP A 368 -3.75 -29.19 26.79
C ASP A 368 -3.75 -29.10 25.25
N ALA A 369 -4.41 -30.01 24.52
CA ALA A 369 -4.48 -29.96 23.07
C ALA A 369 -5.48 -28.89 22.59
N GLY A 370 -5.03 -27.98 21.74
CA GLY A 370 -5.87 -26.96 21.09
C GLY A 370 -6.58 -27.44 19.84
N ALA A 371 -6.11 -28.54 19.26
CA ALA A 371 -6.71 -29.24 18.13
C ALA A 371 -6.48 -30.75 18.25
N CYS A 372 -7.41 -31.54 17.73
CA CYS A 372 -7.29 -33.00 17.72
C CYS A 372 -8.06 -33.64 16.55
N GLU A 373 -7.58 -34.80 16.08
CA GLU A 373 -8.37 -35.70 15.24
C GLU A 373 -9.25 -36.56 16.15
N VAL A 374 -10.53 -36.67 15.81
CA VAL A 374 -11.55 -37.30 16.62
C VAL A 374 -12.13 -38.51 15.91
N SER A 375 -12.07 -39.68 16.55
CA SER A 375 -12.68 -40.92 16.07
C SER A 375 -13.70 -41.45 17.07
N ALA A 376 -14.41 -42.53 16.72
CA ALA A 376 -15.37 -43.16 17.62
C ALA A 376 -14.76 -43.73 18.92
N LYS A 377 -13.45 -44.05 18.91
CA LYS A 377 -12.78 -44.75 20.02
C LYS A 377 -11.69 -43.94 20.73
N GLN A 378 -11.11 -42.95 20.05
CA GLN A 378 -9.97 -42.17 20.56
C GLN A 378 -9.91 -40.78 19.93
N SER A 379 -9.23 -39.86 20.61
CA SER A 379 -8.85 -38.55 20.10
C SER A 379 -7.32 -38.39 20.15
N VAL A 380 -6.75 -37.87 19.06
CA VAL A 380 -5.29 -37.70 18.89
C VAL A 380 -5.00 -36.21 18.86
N GLY A 381 -4.20 -35.71 19.80
CA GLY A 381 -3.86 -34.28 19.88
C GLY A 381 -2.93 -33.86 18.73
N LEU A 382 -3.26 -32.77 18.05
CA LEU A 382 -2.53 -32.24 16.88
C LEU A 382 -1.76 -30.95 17.18
N GLY A 383 -1.66 -30.58 18.46
CA GLY A 383 -0.91 -29.42 18.93
C GLY A 383 -1.47 -28.91 20.25
N ALA A 384 -0.60 -28.41 21.12
CA ALA A 384 -0.96 -27.76 22.38
C ALA A 384 -1.57 -26.38 22.11
N ILE A 385 -2.64 -26.04 22.84
CA ILE A 385 -3.35 -24.77 22.70
C ILE A 385 -2.39 -23.59 22.92
N ALA A 386 -2.44 -22.61 22.02
CA ALA A 386 -1.72 -21.36 22.16
C ALA A 386 -2.70 -20.18 22.02
N SER A 387 -2.41 -19.11 22.75
CA SER A 387 -3.19 -17.87 22.73
C SER A 387 -2.41 -16.67 22.17
N GLU A 388 -1.17 -16.88 21.74
CA GLU A 388 -0.33 -15.84 21.15
C GLU A 388 -0.53 -15.83 19.63
N LEU A 389 -1.27 -14.82 19.15
CA LEU A 389 -1.52 -14.59 17.75
C LEU A 389 -0.27 -13.97 17.10
N GLN A 390 0.13 -14.50 15.95
CA GLN A 390 1.31 -14.06 15.20
C GLN A 390 0.86 -13.37 13.91
N TYR A 391 1.64 -12.40 13.44
CA TYR A 391 1.40 -11.72 12.18
C TYR A 391 2.75 -11.51 11.47
N GLU A 392 2.91 -12.05 10.27
CA GLU A 392 4.08 -11.83 9.41
C GLU A 392 3.97 -10.50 8.65
N THR A 393 5.01 -10.01 7.99
CA THR A 393 4.90 -8.76 7.21
C THR A 393 3.89 -8.82 6.06
N THR A 394 3.31 -9.98 5.74
CA THR A 394 2.35 -10.18 4.65
C THR A 394 1.37 -11.29 5.01
N GLY A 395 0.13 -11.18 4.53
CA GLY A 395 -0.88 -12.23 4.67
C GLY A 395 -1.71 -12.15 5.93
N ALA A 396 -2.20 -13.29 6.38
CA ALA A 396 -3.14 -13.43 7.49
C ALA A 396 -2.43 -13.53 8.85
N PRO A 397 -3.01 -12.99 9.94
CA PRO A 397 -2.63 -13.39 11.28
C PRO A 397 -2.87 -14.89 11.47
N TYR A 398 -2.06 -15.53 12.30
CA TYR A 398 -2.17 -16.96 12.55
C TYR A 398 -1.84 -17.38 13.98
N LEU A 399 -2.43 -18.49 14.41
CA LEU A 399 -2.07 -19.22 15.62
C LEU A 399 -1.30 -20.49 15.24
N LEU A 400 -0.28 -20.84 16.03
CA LEU A 400 0.52 -22.04 15.83
C LEU A 400 0.52 -22.90 17.09
N TYR A 401 -0.09 -24.08 17.01
CA TYR A 401 -0.17 -25.07 18.06
C TYR A 401 0.87 -26.15 17.80
N ARG A 402 1.86 -26.25 18.70
CA ARG A 402 3.00 -27.17 18.55
C ARG A 402 2.88 -28.33 19.54
N SER A 403 3.79 -29.31 19.43
CA SER A 403 3.92 -30.39 20.41
C SER A 403 2.72 -31.34 20.47
N GLY A 404 2.11 -31.65 19.32
CA GLY A 404 1.08 -32.69 19.22
C GLY A 404 1.62 -34.12 19.42
N ALA A 405 0.78 -35.09 19.11
CA ALA A 405 1.15 -36.50 19.09
C ALA A 405 2.26 -36.76 18.06
N VAL A 406 3.06 -37.81 18.29
CA VAL A 406 4.09 -38.24 17.34
C VAL A 406 3.40 -38.77 16.09
N CYS A 407 3.70 -38.17 14.95
CA CYS A 407 3.14 -38.50 13.63
C CYS A 407 4.10 -39.37 12.81
N ASP A 408 5.41 -39.20 13.01
CA ASP A 408 6.46 -40.02 12.42
C ASP A 408 7.40 -40.50 13.54
N ALA A 409 7.31 -41.80 13.83
CA ALA A 409 8.11 -42.43 14.88
C ALA A 409 9.61 -42.49 14.53
N THR A 410 9.97 -42.40 13.25
CA THR A 410 11.36 -42.54 12.76
C THR A 410 12.15 -41.26 12.99
N SER A 411 11.56 -40.12 12.62
CA SER A 411 12.16 -38.80 12.83
C SER A 411 11.83 -38.21 14.21
N GLY A 412 10.84 -38.75 14.92
CA GLY A 412 10.30 -38.18 16.15
C GLY A 412 9.46 -36.92 15.92
N ARG A 413 9.10 -36.62 14.66
CA ARG A 413 8.29 -35.46 14.31
C ARG A 413 6.91 -35.56 14.97
N ARG A 414 6.40 -34.42 15.41
CA ARG A 414 5.11 -34.27 16.09
C ARG A 414 4.17 -33.43 15.24
N TRP A 415 2.87 -33.66 15.42
CA TRP A 415 1.84 -32.84 14.81
C TRP A 415 1.93 -31.39 15.26
N GLU A 416 1.72 -30.50 14.30
CA GLU A 416 1.51 -29.07 14.51
C GLU A 416 0.21 -28.64 13.83
N THR A 417 -0.52 -27.72 14.45
CA THR A 417 -1.73 -27.13 13.88
C THR A 417 -1.52 -25.64 13.65
N ARG A 418 -1.82 -25.14 12.46
CA ARG A 418 -1.74 -23.73 12.09
C ARG A 418 -3.13 -23.23 11.72
N LEU A 419 -3.62 -22.23 12.46
CA LEU A 419 -4.91 -21.59 12.19
C LEU A 419 -4.63 -20.22 11.57
N GLU A 420 -5.06 -19.99 10.33
CA GLU A 420 -4.86 -18.72 9.62
C GLU A 420 -6.20 -17.98 9.49
N PHE A 421 -6.22 -16.69 9.83
CA PHE A 421 -7.45 -15.89 9.85
C PHE A 421 -7.51 -15.01 8.60
N ILE A 422 -8.38 -15.38 7.67
CA ILE A 422 -8.54 -14.73 6.38
C ILE A 422 -9.62 -13.65 6.50
N CYS A 423 -9.33 -12.45 6.01
CA CYS A 423 -10.36 -11.42 5.94
C CYS A 423 -11.45 -11.85 4.97
N GLU A 424 -12.70 -11.80 5.45
CA GLU A 424 -13.90 -11.95 4.64
C GLU A 424 -14.90 -10.86 5.04
N THR A 425 -15.40 -10.12 4.05
CA THR A 425 -16.31 -8.96 4.22
C THR A 425 -17.74 -9.23 3.77
N ASP A 426 -17.97 -10.27 2.98
CA ASP A 426 -19.31 -10.61 2.50
C ASP A 426 -20.17 -11.06 3.70
N PRO A 427 -21.34 -10.42 3.90
CA PRO A 427 -22.26 -10.83 4.94
C PRO A 427 -22.79 -12.22 4.59
N VAL A 428 -22.40 -13.22 5.38
CA VAL A 428 -23.05 -14.54 5.40
C VAL A 428 -24.56 -14.31 5.48
N GLU A 429 -25.31 -14.92 4.56
CA GLU A 429 -26.79 -14.86 4.53
C GLU A 429 -27.35 -15.01 5.96
N GLY A 430 -28.04 -13.98 6.46
CA GLY A 430 -28.65 -13.99 7.79
C GLY A 430 -28.13 -12.98 8.81
N GLY A 431 -27.29 -12.02 8.42
CA GLY A 431 -27.27 -10.69 9.06
C GLY A 431 -27.04 -10.68 10.58
N ARG A 432 -26.10 -11.48 11.09
CA ARG A 432 -25.56 -11.29 12.44
C ARG A 432 -24.05 -11.19 12.38
N THR A 433 -23.56 -10.00 12.73
CA THR A 433 -22.18 -9.77 13.14
C THR A 433 -21.79 -10.83 14.18
N GLY A 434 -20.91 -11.76 13.80
CA GLY A 434 -20.48 -12.88 14.65
C GLY A 434 -20.93 -14.29 14.23
N ALA A 435 -21.59 -14.47 13.08
CA ALA A 435 -21.70 -15.77 12.43
C ALA A 435 -20.34 -16.14 11.82
N VAL A 436 -19.65 -17.11 12.43
CA VAL A 436 -18.36 -17.61 11.94
C VAL A 436 -18.66 -18.51 10.74
N VAL A 437 -18.13 -18.18 9.56
CA VAL A 437 -18.10 -19.10 8.41
C VAL A 437 -17.42 -20.39 8.89
N PRO A 438 -17.98 -21.59 8.63
CA PRO A 438 -17.35 -22.83 9.03
C PRO A 438 -15.87 -22.86 8.58
N PRO A 439 -14.91 -23.09 9.48
CA PRO A 439 -13.51 -23.11 9.11
C PRO A 439 -13.24 -24.21 8.08
N THR A 440 -12.24 -24.02 7.23
CA THR A 440 -11.90 -24.99 6.17
C THR A 440 -10.54 -25.62 6.45
N VAL A 441 -10.49 -26.96 6.46
CA VAL A 441 -9.22 -27.69 6.46
C VAL A 441 -8.60 -27.55 5.08
N VAL A 442 -7.44 -26.91 4.98
CA VAL A 442 -6.72 -26.74 3.71
C VAL A 442 -5.61 -27.78 3.55
N GLU A 443 -4.98 -28.20 4.64
CA GLU A 443 -3.92 -29.22 4.66
C GLU A 443 -4.04 -30.09 5.91
N ASN A 444 -3.84 -31.40 5.76
CA ASN A 444 -3.88 -32.37 6.88
C ASN A 444 -2.86 -33.52 6.71
N GLY A 445 -1.75 -33.23 6.04
CA GLY A 445 -0.67 -34.18 5.72
C GLY A 445 0.66 -33.77 6.35
N ASP A 446 1.69 -34.59 6.19
CA ASP A 446 3.09 -34.25 6.54
C ASP A 446 3.32 -33.67 7.95
N CYS A 447 2.56 -34.20 8.92
CA CYS A 447 2.55 -33.77 10.33
C CYS A 447 2.03 -32.34 10.57
N GLN A 448 1.25 -31.79 9.65
CA GLN A 448 0.65 -30.46 9.76
C GLN A 448 -0.85 -30.48 9.49
N LEU A 449 -1.59 -29.78 10.34
CA LEU A 449 -2.99 -29.44 10.12
C LEU A 449 -3.08 -27.92 9.89
N VAL A 450 -3.46 -27.50 8.69
CA VAL A 450 -3.66 -26.08 8.36
C VAL A 450 -5.15 -25.83 8.16
N VAL A 451 -5.69 -24.86 8.90
CA VAL A 451 -7.10 -24.50 8.90
C VAL A 451 -7.25 -23.01 8.65
N HIS A 452 -8.05 -22.65 7.65
CA HIS A 452 -8.38 -21.26 7.37
C HIS A 452 -9.72 -20.89 8.02
N PHE A 453 -9.72 -19.73 8.67
CA PHE A 453 -10.89 -19.10 9.28
C PHE A 453 -11.23 -17.84 8.52
N GLU A 454 -12.34 -17.83 7.80
CA GLU A 454 -12.87 -16.60 7.19
C GLU A 454 -13.57 -15.75 8.27
N THR A 455 -13.12 -14.50 8.44
CA THR A 455 -13.65 -13.60 9.47
C THR A 455 -13.48 -12.12 9.14
N VAL A 456 -14.48 -11.32 9.50
CA VAL A 456 -14.44 -9.85 9.42
C VAL A 456 -13.46 -9.21 10.42
N LEU A 457 -13.03 -9.94 11.45
CA LEU A 457 -12.24 -9.40 12.58
C LEU A 457 -10.79 -9.02 12.20
N VAL A 458 -10.35 -9.43 11.01
CA VAL A 458 -9.01 -9.19 10.47
C VAL A 458 -9.06 -8.42 9.15
N CYS A 459 -10.19 -7.74 8.89
CA CYS A 459 -10.40 -6.95 7.69
C CYS A 459 -10.03 -5.48 7.87
N GLU A 460 -9.33 -4.93 6.89
CA GLU A 460 -8.98 -3.51 6.82
C GLU A 460 -9.59 -2.89 5.55
N PRO A 461 -10.73 -2.18 5.65
CA PRO A 461 -11.48 -1.69 4.49
C PRO A 461 -10.68 -0.81 3.53
N ALA A 462 -9.71 -0.05 4.04
CA ALA A 462 -8.91 0.87 3.22
C ALA A 462 -7.97 0.15 2.23
N LEU A 463 -7.61 -1.11 2.50
CA LEU A 463 -6.71 -1.90 1.64
C LEU A 463 -7.45 -2.71 0.56
N MET A 464 -8.78 -2.78 0.62
CA MET A 464 -9.61 -3.68 -0.21
C MET A 464 -10.61 -2.93 -1.10
N ALA A 465 -10.29 -1.70 -1.51
CA ALA A 465 -11.14 -0.93 -2.41
C ALA A 465 -11.19 -1.60 -3.80
N CYS A 466 -12.36 -2.12 -4.19
CA CYS A 466 -12.56 -2.83 -5.46
C CYS A 466 -13.11 -1.96 -6.59
N GLY A 467 -12.91 -0.65 -6.50
CA GLY A 467 -13.24 0.25 -7.60
C GLY A 467 -12.28 1.42 -7.68
N ALA A 468 -12.13 1.94 -8.90
CA ALA A 468 -11.24 3.05 -9.21
C ALA A 468 -11.87 3.96 -10.26
N TYR A 469 -11.55 5.25 -10.20
CA TYR A 469 -12.00 6.22 -11.18
C TYR A 469 -11.07 6.26 -12.39
N ASN A 470 -11.63 6.41 -13.59
CA ASN A 470 -10.85 6.69 -14.78
C ASN A 470 -10.17 8.05 -14.65
N GLU A 471 -8.85 7.99 -14.75
CA GLU A 471 -7.96 9.11 -14.59
C GLU A 471 -8.14 10.23 -15.64
N SER A 472 -8.72 9.88 -16.79
CA SER A 472 -8.92 10.76 -17.94
C SER A 472 -10.37 11.25 -18.08
N THR A 473 -11.34 10.56 -17.46
CA THR A 473 -12.76 10.91 -17.47
C THR A 473 -13.37 10.61 -16.10
N ILE A 474 -13.50 11.65 -15.25
CA ILE A 474 -13.96 11.53 -13.86
C ILE A 474 -15.33 10.84 -13.72
N ASP A 475 -16.16 10.86 -14.76
CA ASP A 475 -17.48 10.22 -14.79
C ASP A 475 -17.45 8.70 -15.04
N GLN A 476 -16.27 8.10 -15.31
CA GLN A 476 -16.12 6.66 -15.50
C GLN A 476 -15.53 6.01 -14.26
N TYR A 477 -16.38 5.73 -13.26
CA TYR A 477 -16.04 4.82 -12.17
C TYR A 477 -16.11 3.36 -12.66
N VAL A 478 -15.03 2.62 -12.43
CA VAL A 478 -14.99 1.18 -12.65
C VAL A 478 -15.12 0.50 -11.30
N ASP A 479 -16.14 -0.34 -11.19
CA ASP A 479 -16.38 -1.20 -10.04
C ASP A 479 -16.11 -2.66 -10.45
N LEU A 480 -15.10 -3.27 -9.85
CA LEU A 480 -14.77 -4.69 -10.03
C LEU A 480 -15.43 -5.58 -8.98
N THR A 481 -16.20 -5.02 -8.05
CA THR A 481 -17.00 -5.79 -7.07
C THR A 481 -17.81 -6.92 -7.73
N PRO A 482 -18.41 -6.75 -8.92
CA PRO A 482 -19.11 -7.85 -9.60
C PRO A 482 -18.22 -9.03 -10.02
N LEU A 483 -16.89 -8.91 -9.99
CA LEU A 483 -15.95 -10.01 -10.25
C LEU A 483 -15.48 -10.70 -8.97
N ILE A 484 -15.74 -10.14 -7.80
CA ILE A 484 -15.52 -10.82 -6.52
C ILE A 484 -16.38 -12.09 -6.50
N ASP A 485 -15.77 -13.22 -6.12
CA ASP A 485 -16.47 -14.49 -5.95
C ASP A 485 -16.09 -15.07 -4.59
N SER A 486 -17.00 -14.96 -3.61
CA SER A 486 -16.84 -15.49 -2.25
C SER A 486 -17.02 -17.00 -2.15
N THR A 487 -17.48 -17.67 -3.22
CA THR A 487 -17.78 -19.10 -3.20
C THR A 487 -16.70 -19.97 -3.82
N ARG A 488 -15.91 -19.42 -4.74
CA ARG A 488 -14.85 -20.15 -5.46
C ARG A 488 -13.74 -19.22 -5.95
N ASN A 489 -12.59 -19.82 -6.24
CA ASN A 489 -11.48 -19.13 -6.91
C ASN A 489 -11.62 -19.24 -8.44
N TYR A 490 -11.13 -18.22 -9.15
CA TYR A 490 -10.96 -18.30 -10.59
C TYR A 490 -9.71 -19.13 -10.92
N GLU A 491 -9.86 -20.10 -11.80
CA GLU A 491 -8.74 -20.86 -12.36
C GLU A 491 -8.36 -20.26 -13.71
N ALA A 492 -7.11 -19.80 -13.85
CA ALA A 492 -6.65 -19.19 -15.09
C ALA A 492 -6.35 -20.23 -16.17
N ARG A 493 -6.72 -19.91 -17.40
CA ARG A 493 -6.41 -20.74 -18.57
C ARG A 493 -4.96 -20.53 -19.03
N GLY A 494 -4.39 -21.52 -19.73
CA GLY A 494 -3.05 -21.43 -20.33
C GLY A 494 -1.92 -22.03 -19.49
N GLY A 495 -2.13 -22.29 -18.20
CA GLY A 495 -1.14 -22.95 -17.32
C GLY A 495 -1.01 -24.47 -17.49
N GLU A 496 -2.04 -25.09 -18.07
CA GLU A 496 -2.19 -26.55 -18.15
C GLU A 496 -1.08 -27.23 -18.95
N ALA A 497 -0.48 -26.53 -19.92
CA ALA A 497 0.61 -27.04 -20.77
C ALA A 497 1.85 -27.49 -19.96
N HIS A 498 1.97 -27.05 -18.70
CA HIS A 498 3.08 -27.40 -17.80
C HIS A 498 2.62 -28.11 -16.52
N GLY A 499 1.38 -28.58 -16.44
CA GLY A 499 0.83 -29.25 -15.25
C GLY A 499 0.62 -28.34 -14.04
N ARG A 500 0.64 -27.02 -14.26
CA ARG A 500 0.46 -25.98 -13.25
C ARG A 500 -0.91 -25.35 -13.39
N ARG A 501 -1.52 -25.00 -12.27
CA ARG A 501 -2.79 -24.30 -12.18
C ARG A 501 -2.58 -23.01 -11.41
N TYR A 502 -3.27 -21.96 -11.84
CA TYR A 502 -3.18 -20.64 -11.24
C TYR A 502 -4.55 -20.23 -10.74
N PHE A 503 -4.65 -19.93 -9.45
CA PHE A 503 -5.87 -19.55 -8.78
C PHE A 503 -5.80 -18.08 -8.41
N LEU A 504 -6.85 -17.34 -8.72
CA LEU A 504 -6.97 -15.91 -8.42
C LEU A 504 -8.34 -15.60 -7.83
N ASN A 505 -8.41 -14.57 -6.99
CA ASN A 505 -9.65 -13.84 -6.74
C ASN A 505 -9.45 -12.36 -7.11
N VAL A 506 -10.51 -11.56 -7.04
CA VAL A 506 -10.50 -10.13 -7.37
C VAL A 506 -10.73 -9.34 -6.10
N CYS A 507 -9.85 -8.37 -5.80
CA CYS A 507 -9.88 -7.49 -4.61
C CYS A 507 -10.02 -8.15 -3.23
N ARG A 508 -9.91 -9.48 -3.13
CA ARG A 508 -9.98 -10.23 -1.87
C ARG A 508 -9.00 -11.41 -1.89
N PRO A 509 -8.71 -12.00 -0.72
CA PRO A 509 -7.99 -13.27 -0.65
C PRO A 509 -8.70 -14.40 -1.41
N LEU A 510 -7.98 -15.47 -1.68
CA LEU A 510 -8.52 -16.72 -2.21
C LEU A 510 -9.52 -17.33 -1.22
N VAL A 511 -10.61 -17.88 -1.74
CA VAL A 511 -11.52 -18.76 -1.00
C VAL A 511 -10.73 -19.97 -0.53
N PRO A 512 -10.75 -20.31 0.76
CA PRO A 512 -10.10 -21.50 1.27
C PRO A 512 -10.57 -22.77 0.56
N GLN A 513 -9.61 -23.59 0.12
CA GLN A 513 -9.89 -24.84 -0.57
C GLN A 513 -8.93 -25.92 -0.10
N TYR A 514 -9.45 -27.13 0.13
CA TYR A 514 -8.62 -28.29 0.46
C TYR A 514 -7.58 -28.56 -0.64
N GLY A 515 -6.32 -28.66 -0.24
CA GLY A 515 -5.18 -28.85 -1.15
C GLY A 515 -4.68 -27.57 -1.80
N LEU A 516 -5.13 -26.38 -1.38
CA LEU A 516 -4.58 -25.09 -1.82
C LEU A 516 -4.04 -24.33 -0.60
N SER A 517 -2.86 -24.74 -0.12
CA SER A 517 -2.20 -24.24 1.10
C SER A 517 -1.25 -23.05 0.87
N CYS A 518 -1.51 -22.22 -0.15
CA CYS A 518 -0.85 -20.91 -0.24
C CYS A 518 -1.05 -20.09 1.03
N ARG A 519 -0.09 -19.23 1.36
CA ARG A 519 -0.11 -18.45 2.61
C ARG A 519 -1.44 -17.72 2.76
N GLY A 520 -2.07 -17.84 3.94
CA GLY A 520 -3.36 -17.24 4.22
C GLY A 520 -3.38 -15.75 3.89
N GLY A 521 -4.47 -15.30 3.26
CA GLY A 521 -4.62 -13.93 2.79
C GLY A 521 -4.12 -13.70 1.37
N ALA A 522 -3.44 -14.66 0.74
CA ALA A 522 -3.02 -14.56 -0.66
C ALA A 522 -4.22 -14.40 -1.60
N ALA A 523 -4.09 -13.54 -2.61
CA ALA A 523 -5.12 -13.32 -3.64
C ALA A 523 -4.80 -14.05 -4.95
N ALA A 524 -3.55 -14.50 -5.13
CA ALA A 524 -3.12 -15.32 -6.25
C ALA A 524 -2.16 -16.43 -5.80
N CYS A 525 -2.33 -17.63 -6.37
CA CYS A 525 -1.60 -18.84 -5.99
C CYS A 525 -1.31 -19.72 -7.21
N GLU A 526 -0.12 -20.29 -7.27
CA GLU A 526 0.26 -21.36 -8.21
C GLU A 526 0.27 -22.70 -7.48
N ALA A 527 -0.26 -23.75 -8.11
CA ALA A 527 -0.12 -25.12 -7.61
C ALA A 527 0.09 -26.12 -8.75
N THR A 528 0.80 -27.21 -8.47
CA THR A 528 0.91 -28.37 -9.37
C THR A 528 -0.17 -29.39 -9.07
N PHE A 529 -0.77 -30.01 -10.09
CA PHE A 529 -1.88 -30.95 -9.90
C PHE A 529 -1.53 -32.35 -10.40
N ASP A 530 -1.60 -33.35 -9.52
CA ASP A 530 -1.29 -34.75 -9.83
C ASP A 530 -2.53 -35.58 -10.26
N GLY A 531 -3.69 -34.94 -10.38
CA GLY A 531 -4.97 -35.57 -10.70
C GLY A 531 -5.90 -35.76 -9.50
N VAL A 532 -5.40 -35.58 -8.26
CA VAL A 532 -6.21 -35.74 -7.03
C VAL A 532 -6.01 -34.58 -6.06
N THR A 533 -4.78 -34.10 -5.88
CA THR A 533 -4.41 -33.03 -4.94
C THR A 533 -3.53 -31.98 -5.60
N ALA A 534 -3.68 -30.72 -5.19
CA ALA A 534 -2.67 -29.72 -5.46
C ALA A 534 -1.48 -29.91 -4.51
N ARG A 535 -0.28 -29.63 -5.01
CA ARG A 535 1.00 -29.70 -4.32
C ARG A 535 1.93 -28.60 -4.83
N ASN A 536 2.98 -28.30 -4.07
CA ASN A 536 4.00 -27.31 -4.43
C ASN A 536 3.41 -25.92 -4.65
N GLU A 537 2.60 -25.50 -3.68
CA GLU A 537 1.89 -24.23 -3.66
C GLU A 537 2.88 -23.07 -3.56
N THR A 538 2.70 -22.06 -4.40
CA THR A 538 3.52 -20.85 -4.40
C THR A 538 2.61 -19.63 -4.36
N THR A 539 2.83 -18.78 -3.36
CA THR A 539 2.05 -17.55 -3.16
C THR A 539 2.51 -16.50 -4.17
N LEU A 540 1.60 -16.02 -5.02
CA LEU A 540 1.92 -15.09 -6.11
C LEU A 540 1.61 -13.62 -5.78
N GLY A 541 0.99 -13.36 -4.63
CA GLY A 541 0.78 -12.00 -4.13
C GLY A 541 -0.43 -11.87 -3.20
N PHE A 542 -0.44 -10.77 -2.45
CA PHE A 542 -1.48 -10.36 -1.52
C PHE A 542 -2.23 -9.13 -2.09
N PRO A 543 -3.51 -8.92 -1.71
CA PRO A 543 -4.37 -7.86 -2.23
C PRO A 543 -4.03 -6.47 -1.68
N ASP A 544 -2.76 -6.19 -1.41
CA ASP A 544 -2.32 -5.04 -0.64
C ASP A 544 -1.98 -3.81 -1.50
N VAL A 545 -2.35 -3.79 -2.80
CA VAL A 545 -2.14 -2.69 -3.75
C VAL A 545 -3.31 -2.59 -4.76
N SER A 546 -3.60 -1.34 -5.13
CA SER A 546 -4.85 -0.87 -5.74
C SER A 546 -4.99 -1.08 -7.26
N LEU A 547 -6.22 -0.85 -7.72
CA LEU A 547 -6.62 -0.80 -9.12
C LEU A 547 -6.16 0.51 -9.78
N VAL A 548 -5.73 0.42 -11.04
CA VAL A 548 -5.37 1.57 -11.89
C VAL A 548 -6.18 1.49 -13.17
N VAL A 549 -6.86 2.59 -13.54
CA VAL A 549 -7.63 2.67 -14.78
C VAL A 549 -6.81 3.41 -15.84
N ALA A 550 -6.52 2.75 -16.95
CA ALA A 550 -5.75 3.30 -18.07
C ALA A 550 -6.53 3.12 -19.38
N GLY A 551 -7.18 4.18 -19.85
CA GLY A 551 -8.02 4.14 -21.06
C GLY A 551 -9.21 3.19 -20.89
N ASP A 552 -9.31 2.19 -21.77
CA ASP A 552 -10.35 1.15 -21.76
C ASP A 552 -9.93 -0.13 -20.98
N THR A 553 -8.83 -0.05 -20.24
CA THR A 553 -8.26 -1.16 -19.47
C THR A 553 -8.14 -0.83 -17.99
N VAL A 554 -8.20 -1.87 -17.16
CA VAL A 554 -8.05 -1.75 -15.71
C VAL A 554 -6.97 -2.72 -15.28
N LEU A 555 -5.95 -2.21 -14.59
CA LEU A 555 -4.84 -2.98 -14.07
C LEU A 555 -5.03 -3.21 -12.58
N MET A 556 -4.92 -4.47 -12.16
CA MET A 556 -4.88 -4.86 -10.75
C MET A 556 -3.54 -5.53 -10.46
N LYS A 557 -2.90 -5.16 -9.35
CA LYS A 557 -1.59 -5.70 -8.96
C LYS A 557 -1.63 -6.31 -7.57
N TYR A 558 -1.17 -7.55 -7.47
CA TYR A 558 -0.88 -8.22 -6.21
C TYR A 558 0.62 -8.36 -6.03
N LEU A 559 1.10 -7.94 -4.87
CA LEU A 559 2.53 -7.85 -4.57
C LEU A 559 2.90 -8.77 -3.41
N ARG A 560 4.22 -8.86 -3.15
CA ARG A 560 4.80 -9.53 -1.98
C ARG A 560 4.45 -11.02 -1.86
N GLY A 561 4.44 -11.73 -2.98
CA GLY A 561 4.39 -13.19 -3.02
C GLY A 561 5.63 -13.83 -2.39
N ASP A 562 5.83 -15.12 -2.64
CA ASP A 562 7.03 -15.83 -2.19
C ASP A 562 8.29 -15.30 -2.89
N PRO A 563 9.51 -15.54 -2.35
CA PRO A 563 10.74 -15.12 -3.00
C PRO A 563 10.90 -15.74 -4.39
N CYS A 564 11.40 -14.97 -5.34
CA CYS A 564 11.57 -15.45 -6.71
C CYS A 564 12.65 -16.55 -6.78
N PRO A 565 12.43 -17.65 -7.52
CA PRO A 565 13.37 -18.78 -7.55
C PRO A 565 14.78 -18.41 -8.03
N GLN A 566 14.88 -17.42 -8.93
CA GLN A 566 16.14 -16.97 -9.53
C GLN A 566 16.74 -15.74 -8.83
N ASP A 567 15.92 -15.00 -8.07
CA ASP A 567 16.34 -13.83 -7.29
C ASP A 567 15.62 -13.81 -5.94
N PRO A 568 16.22 -14.39 -4.89
CA PRO A 568 15.62 -14.45 -3.57
C PRO A 568 15.41 -13.09 -2.88
N VAL A 569 15.94 -11.99 -3.46
CA VAL A 569 15.76 -10.63 -2.94
C VAL A 569 14.49 -9.97 -3.50
N THR A 570 13.96 -10.50 -4.61
CA THR A 570 12.73 -10.02 -5.24
C THR A 570 11.59 -11.00 -4.92
N ASN A 571 10.40 -10.46 -4.65
CA ASN A 571 9.20 -11.27 -4.39
C ASN A 571 8.36 -11.41 -5.65
N LEU A 572 7.69 -12.56 -5.78
CA LEU A 572 6.73 -12.82 -6.84
C LEU A 572 5.60 -11.78 -6.80
N SER A 573 5.09 -11.44 -7.97
CA SER A 573 3.94 -10.54 -8.11
C SER A 573 3.00 -11.00 -9.22
N THR A 574 1.76 -10.55 -9.15
CA THR A 574 0.72 -10.82 -10.14
C THR A 574 0.15 -9.50 -10.66
N THR A 575 0.05 -9.36 -11.97
CA THR A 575 -0.66 -8.26 -12.63
C THR A 575 -1.80 -8.83 -13.47
N VAL A 576 -3.01 -8.33 -13.27
CA VAL A 576 -4.19 -8.68 -14.05
C VAL A 576 -4.63 -7.46 -14.86
N GLU A 577 -4.72 -7.62 -16.17
CA GLU A 577 -5.24 -6.62 -17.10
C GLU A 577 -6.66 -6.99 -17.49
N PHE A 578 -7.64 -6.21 -17.02
CA PHE A 578 -9.03 -6.37 -17.43
C PHE A 578 -9.29 -5.58 -18.70
N ARG A 579 -9.97 -6.21 -19.67
CA ARG A 579 -10.37 -5.61 -20.94
C ARG A 579 -11.87 -5.74 -21.18
N CYS A 580 -12.50 -4.69 -21.68
CA CYS A 580 -13.93 -4.72 -22.00
C CYS A 580 -14.19 -5.70 -23.15
N GLN A 581 -14.96 -6.75 -22.86
CA GLN A 581 -15.53 -7.64 -23.87
C GLN A 581 -17.01 -7.90 -23.55
N PRO A 582 -17.95 -7.27 -24.29
CA PRO A 582 -19.39 -7.38 -24.06
C PRO A 582 -19.95 -8.80 -23.96
N THR A 583 -19.38 -9.75 -24.71
CA THR A 583 -19.86 -11.14 -24.76
C THR A 583 -19.25 -12.04 -23.69
N ALA A 584 -18.29 -11.55 -22.90
CA ALA A 584 -17.54 -12.38 -21.95
C ALA A 584 -18.27 -12.59 -20.61
N GLY A 585 -19.32 -11.83 -20.31
CA GLY A 585 -19.96 -11.85 -18.99
C GLY A 585 -18.93 -11.52 -17.90
N ARG A 586 -18.77 -12.39 -16.89
CA ARG A 586 -17.71 -12.27 -15.87
C ARG A 586 -16.31 -12.59 -16.41
N GLY A 587 -16.19 -13.30 -17.52
CA GLY A 587 -14.90 -13.72 -18.08
C GLY A 587 -14.17 -14.79 -17.26
N THR A 588 -12.94 -15.08 -17.66
CA THR A 588 -12.01 -15.96 -16.94
C THR A 588 -10.59 -15.49 -17.24
N PRO A 589 -9.69 -15.42 -16.24
CA PRO A 589 -8.32 -15.00 -16.48
C PRO A 589 -7.58 -15.98 -17.39
N VAL A 590 -6.66 -15.46 -18.18
CA VAL A 590 -5.76 -16.21 -19.06
C VAL A 590 -4.34 -15.80 -18.75
N LEU A 591 -3.46 -16.76 -18.45
CA LEU A 591 -2.05 -16.47 -18.28
C LEU A 591 -1.46 -16.00 -19.62
N LEU A 592 -0.93 -14.78 -19.65
CA LEU A 592 -0.23 -14.24 -20.81
C LEU A 592 1.22 -14.68 -20.80
N GLU A 593 1.94 -14.35 -19.72
CA GLU A 593 3.37 -14.63 -19.58
C GLU A 593 3.82 -14.59 -18.12
N ILE A 594 5.04 -15.08 -17.88
CA ILE A 594 5.75 -14.99 -16.61
C ILE A 594 7.07 -14.27 -16.87
N GLU A 595 7.08 -12.96 -16.70
CA GLU A 595 8.26 -12.13 -16.96
C GLU A 595 9.38 -12.49 -16.00
N HIS A 596 10.55 -12.80 -16.55
CA HIS A 596 11.76 -13.20 -15.81
C HIS A 596 11.56 -14.34 -14.80
N GLY A 597 10.49 -15.13 -14.92
CA GLY A 597 10.15 -16.17 -13.95
C GLY A 597 9.74 -15.64 -12.56
N CYS A 598 9.34 -14.37 -12.46
CA CYS A 598 9.10 -13.67 -11.19
C CYS A 598 7.81 -12.84 -11.19
N HIS A 599 7.38 -12.30 -12.35
CA HIS A 599 6.19 -11.46 -12.44
C HIS A 599 5.15 -12.10 -13.37
N TYR A 600 4.01 -12.50 -12.81
CA TYR A 600 2.94 -13.18 -13.52
C TYR A 600 1.98 -12.17 -14.12
N ARG A 601 1.67 -12.32 -15.41
CA ARG A 601 0.74 -11.44 -16.13
C ARG A 601 -0.46 -12.22 -16.64
N PHE A 602 -1.65 -11.75 -16.31
CA PHE A 602 -2.91 -12.32 -16.74
C PHE A 602 -3.72 -11.31 -17.55
N ASP A 603 -4.34 -11.79 -18.60
CA ASP A 603 -5.41 -11.08 -19.31
C ASP A 603 -6.77 -11.54 -18.82
N TRP A 604 -7.71 -10.61 -18.70
CA TRP A 604 -9.07 -10.93 -18.30
C TRP A 604 -10.10 -10.11 -19.10
N ALA A 605 -10.55 -10.68 -20.21
CA ALA A 605 -11.68 -10.15 -20.96
C ALA A 605 -13.00 -10.31 -20.17
N THR A 606 -13.71 -9.21 -19.92
CA THR A 606 -14.93 -9.17 -19.10
C THR A 606 -15.90 -8.08 -19.56
N ALA A 607 -17.21 -8.30 -19.37
CA ALA A 607 -18.24 -7.29 -19.61
C ALA A 607 -18.35 -6.27 -18.47
N VAL A 608 -17.83 -6.59 -17.27
CA VAL A 608 -17.99 -5.76 -16.05
C VAL A 608 -17.39 -4.37 -16.20
N ILE A 609 -16.24 -4.25 -16.88
CA ILE A 609 -15.57 -2.96 -17.08
C ILE A 609 -16.03 -2.22 -18.33
N CYS A 610 -17.00 -2.76 -19.08
CA CYS A 610 -17.53 -2.09 -20.25
C CYS A 610 -18.32 -0.83 -19.86
N PRO A 611 -18.42 0.16 -20.76
CA PRO A 611 -19.21 1.36 -20.53
C PRO A 611 -20.67 1.03 -20.16
N PRO A 612 -21.26 1.73 -19.18
CA PRO A 612 -22.55 1.37 -18.57
C PRO A 612 -23.75 1.53 -19.50
N GLU A 613 -23.74 2.49 -20.44
CA GLU A 613 -24.81 2.61 -21.43
C GLU A 613 -24.24 2.95 -22.81
N ARG A 614 -24.58 2.13 -23.80
CA ARG A 614 -24.27 2.42 -25.20
C ARG A 614 -25.56 2.49 -26.01
N ALA A 615 -25.81 3.65 -26.61
CA ALA A 615 -26.90 3.81 -27.55
C ALA A 615 -26.73 2.84 -28.73
N VAL A 616 -27.81 2.18 -29.11
CA VAL A 616 -27.85 1.24 -30.23
C VAL A 616 -28.89 1.69 -31.26
N PRO A 617 -28.76 1.33 -32.54
CA PRO A 617 -29.76 1.69 -33.54
C PRO A 617 -31.05 0.87 -33.35
N PHE A 618 -32.19 1.56 -33.38
CA PHE A 618 -33.52 0.95 -33.54
C PHE A 618 -33.91 0.91 -35.01
N GLU A 619 -34.27 -0.27 -35.52
CA GLU A 619 -34.78 -0.45 -36.86
C GLU A 619 -36.31 -0.55 -36.84
N GLN A 620 -36.96 0.49 -37.35
CA GLN A 620 -38.42 0.62 -37.28
C GLN A 620 -39.17 -0.34 -38.21
N SER A 621 -38.55 -0.78 -39.32
CA SER A 621 -39.19 -1.64 -40.32
C SER A 621 -39.44 -3.08 -39.82
N ASN A 622 -38.62 -3.57 -38.90
CA ASN A 622 -38.68 -4.94 -38.37
C ASN A 622 -38.82 -4.98 -36.84
N CYS A 623 -39.11 -3.82 -36.22
CA CYS A 623 -39.16 -3.59 -34.78
C CYS A 623 -38.03 -4.31 -34.02
N SER A 624 -36.79 -4.00 -34.39
CA SER A 624 -35.64 -4.67 -33.81
C SER A 624 -34.52 -3.71 -33.44
N VAL A 625 -33.64 -4.18 -32.56
CA VAL A 625 -32.44 -3.48 -32.12
C VAL A 625 -31.24 -4.31 -32.53
N HIS A 626 -30.29 -3.66 -33.20
CA HIS A 626 -29.02 -4.30 -33.57
C HIS A 626 -27.92 -3.85 -32.61
N ASN A 627 -27.34 -4.81 -31.91
CA ASN A 627 -26.16 -4.57 -31.09
C ASN A 627 -24.89 -4.85 -31.91
N ALA A 628 -24.27 -3.78 -32.42
CA ALA A 628 -23.03 -3.89 -33.20
C ALA A 628 -21.83 -4.44 -32.41
N ALA A 629 -21.84 -4.35 -31.07
CA ALA A 629 -20.74 -4.83 -30.24
C ALA A 629 -20.79 -6.35 -30.02
N THR A 630 -21.98 -6.96 -30.12
CA THR A 630 -22.16 -8.42 -29.99
C THR A 630 -22.54 -9.09 -31.32
N GLY A 631 -22.96 -8.32 -32.32
CA GLY A 631 -23.54 -8.81 -33.58
C GLY A 631 -24.97 -9.34 -33.44
N SER A 632 -25.63 -9.08 -32.30
CA SER A 632 -26.94 -9.66 -31.98
C SER A 632 -28.10 -8.78 -32.45
N TRP A 633 -29.21 -9.43 -32.81
CA TRP A 633 -30.49 -8.78 -33.11
C TRP A 633 -31.53 -9.13 -32.06
N ILE A 634 -32.20 -8.13 -31.51
CA ILE A 634 -33.28 -8.30 -30.53
C ILE A 634 -34.57 -7.81 -31.19
N ARG A 635 -35.52 -8.72 -31.42
CA ARG A 635 -36.86 -8.35 -31.89
C ARG A 635 -37.73 -7.99 -30.69
N LEU A 636 -38.43 -6.86 -30.77
CA LEU A 636 -39.30 -6.36 -29.70
C LEU A 636 -40.77 -6.72 -29.92
N ASP A 637 -41.08 -7.38 -31.05
CA ASP A 637 -42.41 -7.89 -31.36
C ASP A 637 -42.91 -8.84 -30.27
N GLY A 638 -44.03 -8.52 -29.61
CA GLY A 638 -44.67 -9.40 -28.62
C GLY A 638 -44.05 -9.41 -27.22
N VAL A 639 -42.95 -8.67 -26.98
CA VAL A 639 -42.33 -8.55 -25.63
C VAL A 639 -43.20 -7.70 -24.69
N LEU A 640 -43.94 -6.73 -25.24
CA LEU A 640 -44.75 -5.76 -24.51
C LEU A 640 -46.05 -5.50 -25.28
N GLU A 641 -47.12 -6.24 -24.97
CA GLU A 641 -48.41 -6.12 -25.67
C GLU A 641 -49.00 -4.70 -25.54
N ASP A 642 -49.27 -4.24 -24.32
CA ASP A 642 -49.89 -2.92 -24.07
C ASP A 642 -48.91 -1.74 -24.12
N LEU A 643 -47.61 -2.02 -24.05
CA LEU A 643 -46.51 -1.05 -24.01
C LEU A 643 -45.63 -1.11 -25.27
N SER A 644 -46.14 -1.63 -26.38
CA SER A 644 -45.34 -1.84 -27.60
C SER A 644 -44.57 -0.58 -28.00
N PRO A 645 -43.23 -0.66 -28.09
CA PRO A 645 -42.39 0.48 -28.45
C PRO A 645 -42.27 0.68 -29.97
N CYS A 646 -42.70 -0.28 -30.80
CA CYS A 646 -42.41 -0.33 -32.24
C CYS A 646 -42.80 0.94 -33.02
N ASP A 647 -43.97 1.50 -32.71
CA ASP A 647 -44.50 2.69 -33.39
C ASP A 647 -44.08 4.01 -32.71
N LYS A 648 -43.41 3.91 -31.56
CA LYS A 648 -43.12 5.04 -30.65
C LYS A 648 -41.70 5.57 -30.77
N ARG A 649 -40.91 5.05 -31.71
CA ARG A 649 -39.51 5.43 -31.99
C ARG A 649 -38.66 5.51 -30.71
N PRO A 650 -38.47 4.38 -30.02
CA PRO A 650 -37.67 4.35 -28.81
C PRO A 650 -36.22 4.73 -29.11
N THR A 651 -35.57 5.33 -28.13
CA THR A 651 -34.11 5.42 -28.06
C THR A 651 -33.60 4.25 -27.22
N PRO A 652 -33.07 3.18 -27.85
CA PRO A 652 -32.55 2.04 -27.12
C PRO A 652 -31.10 2.27 -26.67
N SER A 653 -30.77 1.83 -25.46
CA SER A 653 -29.41 1.72 -24.96
C SER A 653 -29.21 0.33 -24.35
N VAL A 654 -28.00 -0.21 -24.49
CA VAL A 654 -27.62 -1.49 -23.88
C VAL A 654 -26.72 -1.22 -22.69
N ASP A 655 -27.05 -1.82 -21.56
CA ASP A 655 -26.19 -1.94 -20.39
C ASP A 655 -25.55 -3.34 -20.40
N TYR A 656 -24.25 -3.38 -20.71
CA TYR A 656 -23.49 -4.62 -20.77
C TYR A 656 -23.16 -5.20 -19.39
N ARG A 657 -23.16 -4.37 -18.35
CA ARG A 657 -22.89 -4.81 -16.97
C ARG A 657 -24.11 -5.54 -16.41
N ALA A 658 -25.30 -4.99 -16.66
CA ALA A 658 -26.57 -5.59 -16.25
C ALA A 658 -27.09 -6.65 -17.24
N GLY A 659 -26.54 -6.73 -18.46
CA GLY A 659 -27.08 -7.58 -19.52
C GLY A 659 -28.50 -7.16 -19.95
N ALA A 660 -28.77 -5.85 -19.93
CA ALA A 660 -30.09 -5.28 -20.08
C ALA A 660 -30.21 -4.39 -21.33
N LEU A 661 -31.39 -4.38 -21.94
CA LEU A 661 -31.77 -3.44 -22.99
C LEU A 661 -32.74 -2.41 -22.40
N ASN A 662 -32.31 -1.16 -22.32
CA ASN A 662 -33.14 -0.03 -21.92
C ASN A 662 -33.78 0.62 -23.14
N LEU A 663 -35.07 0.90 -23.07
CA LEU A 663 -35.83 1.59 -24.10
C LEU A 663 -36.46 2.84 -23.47
N HIS A 664 -36.21 3.99 -24.08
CA HIS A 664 -36.82 5.24 -23.68
C HIS A 664 -37.70 5.78 -24.81
N TYR A 665 -38.96 6.10 -24.51
CA TYR A 665 -39.86 6.74 -25.48
C TYR A 665 -40.94 7.56 -24.78
N THR A 666 -41.52 8.50 -25.52
CA THR A 666 -42.59 9.37 -25.02
C THR A 666 -43.86 9.21 -25.84
N VAL A 667 -45.01 9.40 -25.20
CA VAL A 667 -46.34 9.32 -25.83
C VAL A 667 -47.17 10.54 -25.41
N PRO A 668 -47.85 11.22 -26.35
CA PRO A 668 -48.77 12.30 -26.00
C PRO A 668 -49.95 11.79 -25.16
N ASP A 669 -50.23 12.45 -24.03
CA ASP A 669 -51.43 12.24 -23.21
C ASP A 669 -51.89 13.58 -22.60
N ALA A 670 -52.67 14.32 -23.37
CA ALA A 670 -53.19 15.62 -22.96
C ALA A 670 -54.28 15.54 -21.86
N VAL A 671 -54.84 14.35 -21.60
CA VAL A 671 -55.98 14.16 -20.69
C VAL A 671 -55.51 13.95 -19.26
N ASN A 672 -54.47 13.14 -19.06
CA ASN A 672 -53.99 12.77 -17.72
C ASN A 672 -52.70 13.49 -17.29
N CYS A 673 -51.99 14.15 -18.21
CA CYS A 673 -50.67 14.75 -17.96
C CYS A 673 -50.65 16.27 -18.20
N SER A 674 -51.69 16.97 -17.76
CA SER A 674 -51.86 18.43 -17.88
C SER A 674 -50.74 19.23 -17.20
N HIS A 675 -50.09 18.68 -16.17
CA HIS A 675 -48.99 19.31 -15.44
C HIS A 675 -47.59 19.08 -16.04
N THR A 676 -47.45 18.20 -17.04
CA THR A 676 -46.17 17.85 -17.70
C THR A 676 -46.20 18.09 -19.21
N ASN A 677 -46.85 19.18 -19.66
CA ASN A 677 -47.03 19.52 -21.08
C ASN A 677 -47.72 18.43 -21.92
N GLY A 678 -48.52 17.56 -21.32
CA GLY A 678 -49.31 16.56 -22.06
C GLY A 678 -48.50 15.40 -22.64
N VAL A 679 -47.38 15.03 -22.00
CA VAL A 679 -46.52 13.92 -22.44
C VAL A 679 -46.31 12.94 -21.30
N LYS A 680 -46.46 11.63 -21.61
CA LYS A 680 -46.06 10.51 -20.77
C LYS A 680 -44.73 9.96 -21.24
N THR A 681 -43.83 9.68 -20.31
CA THR A 681 -42.50 9.13 -20.57
C THR A 681 -42.44 7.70 -20.06
N PHE A 682 -41.86 6.79 -20.86
CA PHE A 682 -41.68 5.39 -20.51
C PHE A 682 -40.19 5.05 -20.52
N ASN A 683 -39.73 4.46 -19.42
CA ASN A 683 -38.44 3.81 -19.31
C ASN A 683 -38.70 2.31 -19.16
N VAL A 684 -38.28 1.52 -20.13
CA VAL A 684 -38.51 0.08 -20.15
C VAL A 684 -37.17 -0.63 -20.13
N THR A 685 -36.96 -1.49 -19.15
CA THR A 685 -35.74 -2.32 -19.06
C THR A 685 -36.11 -3.76 -19.36
N VAL A 686 -35.48 -4.33 -20.38
CA VAL A 686 -35.64 -5.72 -20.79
C VAL A 686 -34.41 -6.49 -20.33
N VAL A 687 -34.61 -7.48 -19.46
CA VAL A 687 -33.57 -8.39 -18.93
C VAL A 687 -33.85 -9.82 -19.37
N CYS A 688 -32.79 -10.60 -19.60
CA CYS A 688 -32.92 -12.03 -19.87
C CYS A 688 -33.24 -12.77 -18.56
N ALA A 689 -34.25 -13.65 -18.58
CA ALA A 689 -34.59 -14.54 -17.46
C ALA A 689 -34.50 -16.00 -17.91
N PRO A 690 -34.15 -16.95 -17.01
CA PRO A 690 -34.23 -18.37 -17.32
C PRO A 690 -35.68 -18.79 -17.60
N ASP A 691 -35.86 -19.78 -18.48
CA ASP A 691 -37.17 -20.35 -18.88
C ASP A 691 -37.97 -20.83 -17.67
N SER A 692 -38.71 -19.91 -17.07
CA SER A 692 -39.71 -20.14 -16.03
C SER A 692 -40.90 -19.25 -16.34
N SER A 693 -42.10 -19.68 -15.95
CA SER A 693 -43.33 -18.96 -16.25
C SER A 693 -43.23 -17.51 -15.77
N LEU A 694 -43.26 -16.57 -16.72
CA LEU A 694 -43.17 -15.12 -16.53
C LEU A 694 -44.12 -14.63 -15.42
N ASP A 695 -43.63 -14.45 -14.20
CA ASP A 695 -44.27 -13.56 -13.23
C ASP A 695 -43.97 -12.11 -13.66
N ARG A 696 -44.90 -11.54 -14.43
CA ARG A 696 -44.90 -10.13 -14.83
C ARG A 696 -45.11 -9.25 -13.59
N ALA A 697 -44.06 -8.95 -12.84
CA ALA A 697 -44.09 -7.93 -11.79
C ALA A 697 -43.81 -6.55 -12.39
N ALA A 698 -44.86 -5.83 -12.78
CA ALA A 698 -44.77 -4.40 -13.06
C ALA A 698 -44.64 -3.65 -11.72
N VAL A 699 -43.43 -3.19 -11.39
CA VAL A 699 -43.22 -2.26 -10.27
C VAL A 699 -43.39 -0.85 -10.83
N SER A 700 -44.52 -0.20 -10.54
CA SER A 700 -44.66 1.24 -10.78
C SER A 700 -44.07 2.00 -9.59
N THR A 701 -43.02 2.77 -9.82
CA THR A 701 -42.56 3.83 -8.89
C THR A 701 -43.31 5.12 -9.13
#